data_AF-A0A378HZV3-F1
#
_entry.id   AF-A0A378HZV3-F1
#
_cell.length_a   1.000
_cell.length_b   1.000
_cell.length_c   1.000
_cell.angle_alpha   90.00
_cell.angle_beta   90.00
_cell.angle_gamma   90.00
#
_symmetry.space_group_name_H-M   'P 1'
#
loop_
_entity.id
_entity.type
_entity.pdbx_description
1 polymer ?
#
loop_
_entity_poly.entity_id
_entity_poly.type
_entity_poly.pdbx_seq_one_letter_code
_entity_poly.pdbx_strand_id
1 'polypeptide(L)'
;MINELLNRIATLKEALEQLDEGRDNSLAAQENAPRLFSDNPKSAEECNGQIELLRNEARELRKARVTLKNRQETNLESEARAGLEKQITEILAEINTALINLQTKKRDLLTNECAEGIKSAFQELQVAQQNESKARHAKSNYMERYYTSMQKLDSYVSARFAKILANAQVSVADTANDKYTAALEALGLLKDGSHDKYSNALEVLGLPDETEGSDKYTYALERLDLRATEGQKKYHALTTLAAQIERRVFLLEAQQELKQYQQVLKNQDRIYIPTDKIPKDKLKIYLERNDGFEAFNNWLDEYYSRARATEDSSWGWLKEQFKYRTTVLSPAESDEDWDYLADLIDSQLNQISEELKDQLAGVPISAASPNAQVEDGLYTLQQRYQLVNKLKALENLENLEQIETKTVTKLNDDRLSFTQKAAKAKLSRELAEISHLQAMLKNNLVELKTKYIGILDKVEKDLNAITHSYELQDDKTDLAKAKQALGAINTESMLAQSSHYRDLSCNNLEQNINNQSAARERNWNLFLKEVTEEFTEVPEDLQAFMQEVEKQFTAHNKQKLELQEKKGQLKKIISALQSFTSIQLELSSVQEQLATLKADNSKARQELFSKIDEIKARLEDVALKEKVTLKYSSVKAKFEQANTLMTAVQQAKTSYQLQLLTGAETVVSTLTEQAKQLSLMSNEERANFPVKVAGDLGAVRELMQTTCTDTDKIAVQNKKRIIERESQKFKQVEEVIPLLNELETISSDYSKLIARSENLSDAEHNQLTERIQLGHDLQQLNKASKTPIAQAKNLAKNTVFAPIFNPVIIEMEKAQHDLNELRSGWAGDAQRQPIIYLKQLTHEVELGYENLINHYCQLPPLDSKKQFYKQPNRTSFYESLVAFEQCILQEKLKLWKSRSIVQEGLSIDSENTNTIRESEQKIADYKSKLQEFILAEVKAGYETLYAKCRQYSHDKYSFYARDKRQLQQDIVAFKESALFRAYEAIGTTSPNFNALYERQFSLLQVPQKADELSYVREQACNKTNYRYFGTDNILGKFDLYLKQRHQAFWFKDFIGSIAAGVLGCFGFKSEQSQREEYINDLHQAYQSYQSDVSNYDGLIELINKGISEFKSRVQHGEDNYDKTLQSYLEKFKSKVQTIHAQNTLAVEEEREEIQVGM
;
A
#
# COMPACT_ATOMS: atom_id res chain seq x y z
N MET A 1 0.85 -36.97 -30.16
CA MET A 1 1.56 -36.22 -29.10
C MET A 1 3.05 -36.52 -29.04
N ILE A 2 3.54 -37.68 -28.57
CA ILE A 2 5.01 -37.95 -28.50
C ILE A 2 5.66 -37.87 -29.89
N ASN A 3 5.09 -38.56 -30.89
CA ASN A 3 5.60 -38.49 -32.28
C ASN A 3 5.50 -37.10 -32.91
N GLU A 4 4.52 -36.31 -32.50
CA GLU A 4 4.32 -34.93 -32.97
C GLU A 4 5.36 -33.98 -32.34
N LEU A 5 5.68 -34.19 -31.07
CA LEU A 5 6.77 -33.49 -30.38
C LEU A 5 8.12 -33.87 -30.97
N LEU A 6 8.38 -35.15 -31.23
CA LEU A 6 9.60 -35.62 -31.87
C LEU A 6 9.80 -35.02 -33.27
N ASN A 7 8.74 -34.98 -34.09
CA ASN A 7 8.80 -34.32 -35.40
C ASN A 7 9.07 -32.83 -35.26
N ARG A 8 8.41 -32.14 -34.33
CA ARG A 8 8.63 -30.69 -34.09
C ARG A 8 10.04 -30.41 -33.57
N ILE A 9 10.56 -31.26 -32.68
CA ILE A 9 11.94 -31.25 -32.17
C ILE A 9 12.93 -31.42 -33.31
N ALA A 10 12.71 -32.40 -34.21
CA ALA A 10 13.57 -32.62 -35.36
C ALA A 10 13.58 -31.42 -36.32
N THR A 11 12.41 -30.87 -36.65
CA THR A 11 12.31 -29.67 -37.50
C THR A 11 12.98 -28.45 -36.87
N LEU A 12 12.83 -28.25 -35.55
CA LEU A 12 13.49 -27.14 -34.85
C LEU A 12 15.00 -27.32 -34.81
N LYS A 13 15.48 -28.54 -34.59
CA LYS A 13 16.92 -28.83 -34.56
C LYS A 13 17.56 -28.57 -35.92
N GLU A 14 16.95 -29.04 -36.99
CA GLU A 14 17.38 -28.75 -38.36
C GLU A 14 17.39 -27.23 -38.65
N ALA A 15 16.36 -26.52 -38.21
CA ALA A 15 16.25 -25.07 -38.40
C ALA A 15 17.27 -24.27 -37.54
N LEU A 16 17.64 -24.76 -36.35
CA LEU A 16 18.66 -24.16 -35.49
C LEU A 16 20.08 -24.44 -36.01
N GLU A 17 20.32 -25.65 -36.52
CA GLU A 17 21.59 -26.02 -37.15
C GLU A 17 21.86 -25.18 -38.41
N GLN A 18 20.81 -24.90 -39.20
CA GLN A 18 20.88 -23.93 -40.31
C GLN A 18 21.24 -22.51 -39.86
N LEU A 19 20.75 -22.08 -38.69
CA LEU A 19 21.04 -20.77 -38.08
C LEU A 19 22.48 -20.67 -37.54
N ASP A 20 23.04 -21.77 -37.03
CA ASP A 20 24.35 -21.80 -36.37
C ASP A 20 25.51 -21.98 -37.38
N GLU A 21 25.27 -22.72 -38.47
CA GLU A 21 26.32 -23.04 -39.44
C GLU A 21 26.71 -21.88 -40.38
N GLY A 22 25.93 -20.80 -40.47
CA GLY A 22 26.25 -19.63 -41.30
C GLY A 22 26.77 -19.99 -42.70
N ARG A 23 26.23 -21.04 -43.33
CA ARG A 23 26.79 -21.63 -44.55
C ARG A 23 26.61 -20.67 -45.73
N ASP A 24 27.70 -20.03 -46.13
CA ASP A 24 27.86 -19.26 -47.37
C ASP A 24 27.87 -20.15 -48.65
N ASN A 25 27.28 -21.35 -48.61
CA ASN A 25 27.38 -22.30 -49.73
C ASN A 25 26.23 -22.14 -50.73
N SER A 26 26.63 -21.73 -51.94
CA SER A 26 25.89 -21.70 -53.19
C SER A 26 25.47 -23.08 -53.72
N LEU A 27 24.79 -23.90 -52.92
CA LEU A 27 24.16 -25.14 -53.40
C LEU A 27 22.67 -24.90 -53.63
N ALA A 28 22.39 -24.46 -54.86
CA ALA A 28 21.07 -24.40 -55.47
C ALA A 28 20.50 -25.82 -55.65
N ALA A 29 19.95 -26.42 -54.60
CA ALA A 29 19.14 -27.64 -54.71
C ALA A 29 18.29 -27.90 -53.46
N GLN A 30 17.35 -27.00 -53.14
CA GLN A 30 16.10 -27.32 -52.41
C GLN A 30 15.23 -26.05 -52.34
N GLU A 31 14.49 -25.77 -53.41
CA GLU A 31 13.68 -24.56 -53.56
C GLU A 31 12.26 -24.66 -52.95
N ASN A 32 11.90 -25.77 -52.29
CA ASN A 32 10.50 -26.04 -51.90
C ASN A 32 10.25 -26.30 -50.40
N ALA A 33 11.24 -26.13 -49.52
CA ALA A 33 11.01 -26.17 -48.08
C ALA A 33 10.84 -24.74 -47.53
N PRO A 34 9.74 -24.39 -46.83
CA PRO A 34 9.60 -23.08 -46.22
C PRO A 34 10.67 -22.92 -45.13
N ARG A 35 11.69 -22.10 -45.41
CA ARG A 35 12.73 -21.76 -44.43
C ARG A 35 12.09 -21.00 -43.28
N LEU A 36 12.14 -21.57 -42.08
CA LEU A 36 11.57 -20.99 -40.86
C LEU A 36 12.37 -19.78 -40.35
N PHE A 37 13.66 -19.72 -40.64
CA PHE A 37 14.56 -18.63 -40.28
C PHE A 37 15.38 -18.19 -41.50
N SER A 38 15.74 -16.91 -41.57
CA SER A 38 16.69 -16.41 -42.58
C SER A 38 18.10 -16.56 -42.03
N ASP A 39 18.97 -17.22 -42.81
CA ASP A 39 20.33 -17.61 -42.45
C ASP A 39 21.25 -16.43 -42.07
N ASN A 40 20.88 -15.19 -42.46
CA ASN A 40 21.60 -13.98 -42.09
C ASN A 40 20.66 -12.76 -42.16
N PRO A 41 19.95 -12.42 -41.06
CA PRO A 41 19.05 -11.28 -41.06
C PRO A 41 19.83 -10.00 -41.39
N LYS A 42 19.33 -9.25 -42.39
CA LYS A 42 19.98 -8.04 -42.93
C LYS A 42 19.50 -6.76 -42.26
N SER A 43 18.40 -6.82 -41.51
CA SER A 43 17.84 -5.68 -40.78
C SER A 43 17.52 -6.05 -39.33
N ALA A 44 17.45 -5.02 -38.48
CA ALA A 44 17.02 -5.19 -37.10
C ALA A 44 15.57 -5.71 -36.98
N GLU A 45 14.74 -5.45 -37.99
CA GLU A 45 13.35 -5.88 -38.08
C GLU A 45 13.23 -7.37 -38.41
N GLU A 46 14.05 -7.88 -39.33
CA GLU A 46 14.18 -9.31 -39.60
C GLU A 46 14.63 -10.09 -38.36
N CYS A 47 15.60 -9.56 -37.60
CA CYS A 47 16.02 -10.15 -36.33
C CYS A 47 14.86 -10.22 -35.32
N ASN A 48 14.01 -9.20 -35.25
CA ASN A 48 12.85 -9.19 -34.35
C ASN A 48 11.84 -10.29 -34.71
N GLY A 49 11.53 -10.44 -36.00
CA GLY A 49 10.63 -11.50 -36.47
C GLY A 49 11.14 -12.89 -36.08
N GLN A 50 12.42 -13.16 -36.26
CA GLN A 50 13.03 -14.44 -35.87
C GLN A 50 13.07 -14.65 -34.35
N ILE A 51 13.39 -13.62 -33.57
CA ILE A 51 13.37 -13.66 -32.10
C ILE A 51 11.97 -13.99 -31.58
N GLU A 52 10.93 -13.41 -32.18
CA GLU A 52 9.55 -13.65 -31.77
C GLU A 52 9.10 -15.08 -32.09
N LEU A 53 9.46 -15.59 -33.27
CA LEU A 53 9.23 -16.99 -33.66
C LEU A 53 9.90 -17.97 -32.67
N LEU A 54 11.20 -17.81 -32.39
CA LEU A 54 11.93 -18.66 -31.45
C LEU A 54 11.36 -18.61 -30.03
N ARG A 55 10.91 -17.42 -29.56
CA ARG A 55 10.26 -17.28 -28.25
C ARG A 55 8.93 -18.02 -28.17
N ASN A 56 8.14 -18.01 -29.24
CA ASN A 56 6.88 -18.73 -29.31
C ASN A 56 7.13 -20.25 -29.30
N GLU A 57 8.11 -20.74 -30.07
CA GLU A 57 8.50 -22.16 -30.07
C GLU A 57 9.02 -22.62 -28.71
N ALA A 58 9.88 -21.84 -28.05
CA ALA A 58 10.33 -22.12 -26.68
C ALA A 58 9.16 -22.21 -25.68
N ARG A 59 8.13 -21.37 -25.85
CA ARG A 59 6.94 -21.39 -24.98
C ARG A 59 6.14 -22.68 -25.16
N GLU A 60 5.95 -23.13 -26.39
CA GLU A 60 5.23 -24.38 -26.69
C GLU A 60 6.00 -25.61 -26.20
N LEU A 61 7.33 -25.65 -26.37
CA LEU A 61 8.17 -26.72 -25.84
C LEU A 61 8.14 -26.80 -24.30
N ARG A 62 8.14 -25.66 -23.60
CA ARG A 62 8.00 -25.62 -22.13
C ARG A 62 6.64 -26.15 -21.67
N LYS A 63 5.55 -25.78 -22.35
CA LYS A 63 4.21 -26.34 -22.08
C LYS A 63 4.21 -27.86 -22.28
N ALA A 64 4.78 -28.33 -23.38
CA ALA A 64 4.88 -29.76 -23.68
C ALA A 64 5.68 -30.52 -22.61
N ARG A 65 6.81 -29.96 -22.14
CA ARG A 65 7.61 -30.53 -21.05
C ARG A 65 6.82 -30.65 -19.74
N VAL A 66 6.03 -29.64 -19.37
CA VAL A 66 5.19 -29.69 -18.17
C VAL A 66 4.08 -30.74 -18.32
N THR A 67 3.43 -30.80 -19.47
CA THR A 67 2.41 -31.82 -19.77
C THR A 67 3.00 -33.22 -19.71
N LEU A 68 4.21 -33.42 -20.23
CA LEU A 68 4.96 -34.66 -20.08
C LEU A 68 5.20 -34.96 -18.61
N LYS A 69 5.77 -34.03 -17.83
CA LYS A 69 6.07 -34.20 -16.39
C LYS A 69 4.85 -34.52 -15.52
N ASN A 70 3.65 -34.10 -15.91
CA ASN A 70 2.44 -34.30 -15.11
C ASN A 70 1.69 -35.61 -15.38
N ARG A 71 1.96 -36.35 -16.46
CA ARG A 71 1.32 -37.67 -16.68
C ARG A 71 2.00 -38.75 -15.84
N GLN A 72 1.31 -39.40 -14.91
CA GLN A 72 1.82 -40.54 -14.13
C GLN A 72 1.17 -41.84 -14.63
N GLU A 73 1.68 -42.44 -15.71
CA GLU A 73 1.21 -43.75 -16.17
C GLU A 73 2.38 -44.66 -16.56
N THR A 74 2.27 -45.93 -16.13
CA THR A 74 3.05 -47.17 -16.35
C THR A 74 4.58 -47.14 -16.62
N ASN A 75 5.30 -48.08 -15.96
CA ASN A 75 6.76 -48.18 -15.93
C ASN A 75 7.47 -48.34 -17.31
N LEU A 76 6.78 -48.80 -18.36
CA LEU A 76 7.35 -48.96 -19.70
C LEU A 76 7.50 -47.64 -20.49
N GLU A 77 6.80 -46.57 -20.09
CA GLU A 77 6.89 -45.24 -20.73
C GLU A 77 7.91 -44.30 -20.06
N SER A 78 8.46 -44.70 -18.91
CA SER A 78 9.39 -43.90 -18.10
C SER A 78 10.66 -43.52 -18.85
N GLU A 79 11.28 -44.48 -19.55
CA GLU A 79 12.57 -44.28 -20.22
C GLU A 79 12.43 -43.44 -21.50
N ALA A 80 11.41 -43.72 -22.32
CA ALA A 80 11.10 -42.94 -23.51
C ALA A 80 10.76 -41.47 -23.16
N ARG A 81 10.06 -41.27 -22.05
CA ARG A 81 9.73 -39.93 -21.54
C ARG A 81 10.95 -39.20 -20.99
N ALA A 82 11.82 -39.86 -20.24
CA ALA A 82 13.08 -39.27 -19.79
C ALA A 82 13.96 -38.86 -20.99
N GLY A 83 14.00 -39.69 -22.04
CA GLY A 83 14.65 -39.37 -23.31
C GLY A 83 14.05 -38.14 -24.00
N LEU A 84 12.72 -38.04 -24.06
CA LEU A 84 12.02 -36.89 -24.65
C LEU A 84 12.20 -35.60 -23.83
N GLU A 85 12.15 -35.68 -22.50
CA GLU A 85 12.42 -34.55 -21.62
C GLU A 85 13.85 -34.03 -21.76
N LYS A 86 14.83 -34.93 -21.93
CA LYS A 86 16.22 -34.58 -22.23
C LYS A 86 16.32 -33.84 -23.56
N GLN A 87 15.73 -34.38 -24.63
CA GLN A 87 15.73 -33.74 -25.97
C GLN A 87 15.06 -32.36 -25.96
N ILE A 88 13.92 -32.21 -25.27
CA ILE A 88 13.27 -30.90 -25.12
C ILE A 88 14.19 -29.92 -24.38
N THR A 89 14.92 -30.39 -23.37
CA THR A 89 15.85 -29.55 -22.60
C THR A 89 17.05 -29.11 -23.45
N GLU A 90 17.61 -30.01 -24.26
CA GLU A 90 18.69 -29.71 -25.21
C GLU A 90 18.26 -28.66 -26.25
N ILE A 91 17.11 -28.84 -26.89
CA ILE A 91 16.60 -27.87 -27.88
C ILE A 91 16.27 -26.52 -27.23
N LEU A 92 15.73 -26.51 -26.01
CA LEU A 92 15.51 -25.25 -25.30
C LEU A 92 16.83 -24.50 -25.03
N ALA A 93 17.93 -25.22 -24.82
CA ALA A 93 19.26 -24.62 -24.69
C ALA A 93 19.79 -24.07 -26.03
N GLU A 94 19.60 -24.81 -27.13
CA GLU A 94 19.94 -24.37 -28.49
C GLU A 94 19.13 -23.12 -28.90
N ILE A 95 17.81 -23.11 -28.66
CA ILE A 95 16.94 -21.93 -28.89
C ILE A 95 17.42 -20.72 -28.09
N ASN A 96 17.79 -20.90 -26.82
CA ASN A 96 18.30 -19.79 -26.00
C ASN A 96 19.62 -19.25 -26.58
N THR A 97 20.49 -20.11 -27.09
CA THR A 97 21.75 -19.71 -27.72
C THR A 97 21.48 -18.92 -29.02
N ALA A 98 20.60 -19.42 -29.88
CA ALA A 98 20.18 -18.72 -31.10
C ALA A 98 19.52 -17.36 -30.79
N LEU A 99 18.69 -17.27 -29.74
CA LEU A 99 18.11 -16.02 -29.28
C LEU A 99 19.17 -15.00 -28.85
N ILE A 100 20.22 -15.43 -28.14
CA ILE A 100 21.35 -14.57 -27.74
C ILE A 100 22.11 -14.08 -28.98
N ASN A 101 22.38 -14.97 -29.93
CA ASN A 101 23.07 -14.64 -31.18
C ASN A 101 22.28 -13.63 -32.01
N LEU A 102 20.97 -13.84 -32.19
CA LEU A 102 20.09 -12.92 -32.91
C LEU A 102 19.93 -11.56 -32.21
N GLN A 103 19.87 -11.54 -30.88
CA GLN A 103 19.83 -10.27 -30.13
C GLN A 103 21.13 -9.49 -30.27
N THR A 104 22.26 -10.18 -30.30
CA THR A 104 23.58 -9.58 -30.56
C THR A 104 23.66 -9.04 -31.97
N LYS A 105 23.28 -9.84 -32.98
CA LYS A 105 23.23 -9.42 -34.39
C LYS A 105 22.31 -8.22 -34.62
N LYS A 106 21.13 -8.21 -33.99
CA LYS A 106 20.20 -7.07 -34.02
C LYS A 106 20.84 -5.80 -33.48
N ARG A 107 21.56 -5.90 -32.37
CA ARG A 107 22.28 -4.77 -31.77
C ARG A 107 23.34 -4.23 -32.72
N ASP A 108 24.11 -5.12 -33.36
CA ASP A 108 25.13 -4.75 -34.33
C ASP A 108 24.52 -4.06 -35.56
N LEU A 109 23.42 -4.60 -36.10
CA LEU A 109 22.69 -3.99 -37.22
C LEU A 109 22.13 -2.62 -36.88
N LEU A 110 21.50 -2.44 -35.71
CA LEU A 110 21.02 -1.12 -35.26
C LEU A 110 22.17 -0.11 -35.11
N THR A 111 23.32 -0.57 -34.62
CA THR A 111 24.51 0.26 -34.46
C THR A 111 25.06 0.68 -35.83
N ASN A 112 25.09 -0.25 -36.79
CA ASN A 112 25.52 0.01 -38.17
C ASN A 112 24.55 0.94 -38.93
N GLU A 113 23.24 0.72 -38.81
CA GLU A 113 22.21 1.59 -39.37
C GLU A 113 22.34 3.02 -38.82
N CYS A 114 22.59 3.17 -37.51
CA CYS A 114 22.88 4.47 -36.91
C CYS A 114 24.19 5.08 -37.41
N ALA A 115 25.26 4.28 -37.55
CA ALA A 115 26.56 4.73 -38.01
C ALA A 115 26.53 5.24 -39.47
N GLU A 116 25.84 4.52 -40.37
CA GLU A 116 25.64 4.97 -41.76
C GLU A 116 24.75 6.23 -41.81
N GLY A 117 23.73 6.33 -40.93
CA GLY A 117 22.97 7.57 -40.77
C GLY A 117 23.83 8.77 -40.33
N ILE A 118 24.74 8.58 -39.36
CA ILE A 118 25.70 9.60 -38.92
C ILE A 118 26.62 10.02 -40.07
N LYS A 119 27.10 9.05 -40.85
CA LYS A 119 27.99 9.27 -42.00
C LYS A 119 27.29 10.03 -43.13
N SER A 120 26.04 9.69 -43.45
CA SER A 120 25.22 10.43 -44.43
C SER A 120 25.00 11.88 -43.99
N ALA A 121 24.58 12.10 -42.75
CA ALA A 121 24.37 13.45 -42.21
C ALA A 121 25.67 14.27 -42.16
N PHE A 122 26.80 13.63 -41.88
CA PHE A 122 28.12 14.28 -41.93
C PHE A 122 28.52 14.70 -43.35
N GLN A 123 28.23 13.87 -44.36
CA GLN A 123 28.46 14.23 -45.77
C GLN A 123 27.58 15.41 -46.20
N GLU A 124 26.31 15.43 -45.80
CA GLU A 124 25.40 16.55 -46.04
C GLU A 124 25.92 17.85 -45.39
N LEU A 125 26.43 17.76 -44.15
CA LEU A 125 27.04 18.89 -43.46
C LEU A 125 28.27 19.43 -44.20
N GLN A 126 29.14 18.56 -44.70
CA GLN A 126 30.30 19.00 -45.49
C GLN A 126 29.89 19.73 -46.77
N VAL A 127 28.88 19.22 -47.48
CA VAL A 127 28.35 19.87 -48.70
C VAL A 127 27.72 21.23 -48.37
N ALA A 128 26.94 21.31 -47.29
CA ALA A 128 26.32 22.56 -46.86
C ALA A 128 27.37 23.62 -46.44
N GLN A 129 28.42 23.23 -45.71
CA GLN A 129 29.53 24.12 -45.34
C GLN A 129 30.26 24.68 -46.57
N GLN A 130 30.49 23.85 -47.59
CA GLN A 130 31.10 24.30 -48.84
C GLN A 130 30.20 25.31 -49.58
N ASN A 131 28.89 25.07 -49.61
CA ASN A 131 27.92 25.98 -50.24
C ASN A 131 27.79 27.30 -49.50
N GLU A 132 27.79 27.28 -48.17
CA GLU A 132 27.79 28.49 -47.35
C GLU A 132 29.07 29.32 -47.55
N SER A 133 30.24 28.68 -47.56
CA SER A 133 31.51 29.37 -47.84
C SER A 133 31.49 30.05 -49.21
N LYS A 134 31.03 29.33 -50.25
CA LYS A 134 30.83 29.90 -51.59
C LYS A 134 29.85 31.07 -51.59
N ALA A 135 28.73 30.97 -50.85
CA ALA A 135 27.74 32.04 -50.74
C ALA A 135 28.25 33.26 -49.97
N ARG A 136 29.03 33.06 -48.90
CA ARG A 136 29.70 34.15 -48.15
C ARG A 136 30.72 34.87 -49.00
N HIS A 137 31.55 34.13 -49.75
CA HIS A 137 32.48 34.74 -50.70
C HIS A 137 31.75 35.49 -51.82
N ALA A 138 30.67 34.92 -52.36
CA ALA A 138 29.83 35.61 -53.35
C ALA A 138 29.18 36.87 -52.80
N LYS A 139 28.65 36.83 -51.57
CA LYS A 139 28.08 37.99 -50.86
C LYS A 139 29.14 39.05 -50.60
N SER A 140 30.32 38.67 -50.12
CA SER A 140 31.45 39.59 -49.89
C SER A 140 31.88 40.28 -51.18
N ASN A 141 32.10 39.51 -52.25
CA ASN A 141 32.47 40.04 -53.56
C ASN A 141 31.36 40.93 -54.14
N TYR A 142 30.09 40.58 -53.92
CA TYR A 142 28.97 41.41 -54.32
C TYR A 142 28.91 42.71 -53.51
N MET A 143 29.07 42.67 -52.19
CA MET A 143 29.07 43.85 -51.32
C MET A 143 30.24 44.78 -51.66
N GLU A 144 31.42 44.24 -51.92
CA GLU A 144 32.57 45.02 -52.37
C GLU A 144 32.30 45.69 -53.73
N ARG A 145 31.71 44.98 -54.69
CA ARG A 145 31.27 45.56 -55.97
C ARG A 145 30.15 46.58 -55.80
N TYR A 146 29.22 46.35 -54.88
CA TYR A 146 28.12 47.25 -54.54
C TYR A 146 28.68 48.54 -53.95
N TYR A 147 29.57 48.48 -52.96
CA TYR A 147 30.22 49.65 -52.39
C TYR A 147 31.09 50.39 -53.40
N THR A 148 31.82 49.67 -54.24
CA THR A 148 32.59 50.27 -55.35
C THR A 148 31.65 50.97 -56.35
N SER A 149 30.50 50.39 -56.64
CA SER A 149 29.50 50.96 -57.56
C SER A 149 28.81 52.17 -56.93
N MET A 150 28.49 52.12 -55.62
CA MET A 150 27.97 53.25 -54.87
C MET A 150 28.97 54.39 -54.77
N GLN A 151 30.25 54.11 -54.52
CA GLN A 151 31.32 55.12 -54.54
C GLN A 151 31.52 55.71 -55.94
N LYS A 152 31.41 54.91 -57.00
CA LYS A 152 31.43 55.42 -58.38
C LYS A 152 30.21 56.27 -58.71
N LEU A 153 29.03 55.87 -58.22
CA LEU A 153 27.80 56.63 -58.39
C LEU A 153 27.90 57.96 -57.64
N ASP A 154 28.33 57.94 -56.38
CA ASP A 154 28.55 59.11 -55.55
C ASP A 154 29.64 60.04 -56.13
N SER A 155 30.75 59.48 -56.60
CA SER A 155 31.79 60.23 -57.32
C SER A 155 31.28 60.81 -58.64
N TYR A 156 30.45 60.08 -59.39
CA TYR A 156 29.86 60.56 -60.64
C TYR A 156 28.82 61.64 -60.39
N VAL A 157 27.94 61.47 -59.40
CA VAL A 157 26.95 62.46 -58.97
C VAL A 157 27.67 63.69 -58.45
N SER A 158 28.66 63.55 -57.55
CA SER A 158 29.49 64.63 -57.03
C SER A 158 30.30 65.33 -58.11
N ALA A 159 30.90 64.62 -59.06
CA ALA A 159 31.64 65.24 -60.17
C ALA A 159 30.70 65.96 -61.13
N ARG A 160 29.49 65.44 -61.36
CA ARG A 160 28.49 66.07 -62.23
C ARG A 160 27.81 67.25 -61.53
N PHE A 161 27.56 67.18 -60.23
CA PHE A 161 27.15 68.30 -59.37
C PHE A 161 28.24 69.36 -59.32
N ALA A 162 29.50 68.98 -59.13
CA ALA A 162 30.65 69.88 -59.18
C ALA A 162 30.80 70.50 -60.57
N LYS A 163 30.47 69.78 -61.66
CA LYS A 163 30.48 70.34 -63.03
C LYS A 163 29.28 71.25 -63.29
N ILE A 164 28.12 70.99 -62.69
CA ILE A 164 26.94 71.87 -62.73
C ILE A 164 27.18 73.12 -61.87
N LEU A 165 27.75 72.96 -60.68
CA LEU A 165 28.17 74.04 -59.78
C LEU A 165 29.32 74.83 -60.38
N ALA A 166 30.31 74.20 -61.00
CA ALA A 166 31.36 74.89 -61.74
C ALA A 166 30.79 75.60 -62.96
N ASN A 167 29.87 75.03 -63.72
CA ASN A 167 29.19 75.75 -64.81
C ASN A 167 28.28 76.90 -64.29
N ALA A 168 27.76 76.80 -63.06
CA ALA A 168 27.00 77.85 -62.40
C ALA A 168 27.89 78.92 -61.74
N GLN A 169 29.07 78.56 -61.22
CA GLN A 169 30.06 79.43 -60.59
C GLN A 169 30.96 80.12 -61.63
N VAL A 170 31.36 79.44 -62.71
CA VAL A 170 32.17 79.99 -63.83
C VAL A 170 31.37 81.01 -64.66
N SER A 171 30.04 81.06 -64.50
CA SER A 171 29.18 82.04 -65.14
C SER A 171 28.96 83.32 -64.31
N VAL A 172 29.23 83.32 -63.01
CA VAL A 172 28.87 84.44 -62.11
C VAL A 172 30.00 84.89 -61.17
N ALA A 173 30.96 84.03 -60.81
CA ALA A 173 32.00 84.37 -59.83
C ALA A 173 33.28 84.92 -60.49
N ASP A 174 33.79 84.30 -61.56
CA ASP A 174 35.10 84.69 -62.11
C ASP A 174 35.05 85.96 -62.98
N THR A 175 33.92 86.25 -63.63
CA THR A 175 33.77 87.49 -64.42
C THR A 175 33.24 88.68 -63.62
N ALA A 176 32.67 88.46 -62.43
CA ALA A 176 32.20 89.53 -61.56
C ALA A 176 33.24 89.91 -60.50
N ASN A 177 33.97 88.95 -59.92
CA ASN A 177 34.98 89.24 -58.91
C ASN A 177 36.24 89.90 -59.51
N ASP A 178 36.67 89.49 -60.70
CA ASP A 178 37.83 90.11 -61.39
C ASP A 178 37.49 91.51 -61.91
N LYS A 179 36.25 91.75 -62.34
CA LYS A 179 35.78 93.09 -62.75
C LYS A 179 35.49 94.01 -61.56
N TYR A 180 35.07 93.47 -60.42
CA TYR A 180 34.83 94.23 -59.19
C TYR A 180 36.14 94.60 -58.49
N THR A 181 37.13 93.71 -58.52
CA THR A 181 38.49 93.98 -58.00
C THR A 181 39.24 94.97 -58.90
N ALA A 182 39.13 94.82 -60.23
CA ALA A 182 39.67 95.80 -61.18
C ALA A 182 38.98 97.18 -61.09
N ALA A 183 37.67 97.23 -60.80
CA ALA A 183 36.95 98.48 -60.58
C ALA A 183 37.33 99.16 -59.25
N LEU A 184 37.61 98.40 -58.18
CA LEU A 184 38.09 98.92 -56.90
C LEU A 184 39.55 99.40 -56.98
N GLU A 185 40.42 98.72 -57.74
CA GLU A 185 41.78 99.20 -58.02
C GLU A 185 41.79 100.46 -58.90
N ALA A 186 40.91 100.53 -59.91
CA ALA A 186 40.76 101.73 -60.74
C ALA A 186 40.19 102.93 -59.94
N LEU A 187 39.23 102.70 -59.03
CA LEU A 187 38.71 103.73 -58.11
C LEU A 187 39.74 104.17 -57.06
N GLY A 188 40.64 103.28 -56.64
CA GLY A 188 41.79 103.60 -55.78
C GLY A 188 42.82 104.50 -56.48
N LEU A 189 43.11 104.23 -57.76
CA LEU A 189 44.06 104.99 -58.58
C LEU A 189 43.54 106.37 -59.03
N LEU A 190 42.22 106.56 -59.10
CA LEU A 190 41.57 107.84 -59.42
C LEU A 190 41.56 108.85 -58.26
N LYS A 191 41.94 108.43 -57.04
CA LYS A 191 42.02 109.30 -55.85
C LYS A 191 43.32 110.12 -55.78
N ASP A 192 44.35 109.76 -56.55
CA ASP A 192 45.70 110.34 -56.49
C ASP A 192 46.01 111.37 -57.60
N GLY A 193 44.98 111.85 -58.33
CA GLY A 193 45.07 113.10 -59.09
C GLY A 193 46.13 113.19 -60.20
N SER A 194 46.65 112.08 -60.73
CA SER A 194 47.61 112.10 -61.84
C SER A 194 46.90 111.91 -63.19
N HIS A 195 46.82 112.97 -63.98
CA HIS A 195 46.10 113.01 -65.26
C HIS A 195 46.72 112.08 -66.35
N ASP A 196 48.00 111.70 -66.19
CA ASP A 196 48.75 110.88 -67.17
C ASP A 196 48.47 109.37 -67.08
N LYS A 197 47.77 108.89 -66.05
CA LYS A 197 47.36 107.48 -65.93
C LYS A 197 45.92 107.20 -66.40
N TYR A 198 45.21 108.24 -66.83
CA TYR A 198 43.80 108.18 -67.22
C TYR A 198 43.58 107.53 -68.60
N SER A 199 44.54 107.70 -69.52
CA SER A 199 44.48 107.11 -70.87
C SER A 199 44.57 105.58 -70.85
N ASN A 200 45.38 105.01 -69.95
CA ASN A 200 45.52 103.55 -69.79
C ASN A 200 44.30 102.88 -69.13
N ALA A 201 43.50 103.61 -68.35
CA ALA A 201 42.31 103.06 -67.68
C ALA A 201 41.08 103.03 -68.62
N LEU A 202 41.00 103.93 -69.59
CA LEU A 202 39.94 103.97 -70.60
C LEU A 202 40.09 102.84 -71.64
N GLU A 203 41.32 102.44 -71.94
CA GLU A 203 41.62 101.33 -72.86
C GLU A 203 41.21 99.96 -72.29
N VAL A 204 41.30 99.75 -70.97
CA VAL A 204 40.89 98.52 -70.29
C VAL A 204 39.36 98.38 -70.17
N LEU A 205 38.61 99.49 -70.27
CA LEU A 205 37.15 99.52 -70.14
C LEU A 205 36.39 99.64 -71.48
N GLY A 206 37.09 99.79 -72.61
CA GLY A 206 36.51 99.68 -73.96
C GLY A 206 35.50 100.78 -74.32
N LEU A 207 35.74 102.03 -73.93
CA LEU A 207 34.90 103.19 -74.24
C LEU A 207 35.61 104.17 -75.21
N PRO A 208 34.91 104.73 -76.22
CA PRO A 208 35.49 105.64 -77.20
C PRO A 208 35.84 107.00 -76.60
N ASP A 209 37.00 107.52 -77.00
CA ASP A 209 37.58 108.80 -76.57
C ASP A 209 37.05 109.95 -77.43
N GLU A 210 35.86 110.46 -77.11
CA GLU A 210 35.44 111.81 -77.52
C GLU A 210 34.72 112.53 -76.37
N THR A 211 35.17 113.76 -76.19
CA THR A 211 34.92 114.76 -75.14
C THR A 211 33.45 115.17 -74.97
N GLU A 212 33.02 115.32 -73.71
CA GLU A 212 32.26 116.45 -73.13
C GLU A 212 31.28 116.01 -72.01
N GLY A 213 31.39 116.66 -70.85
CA GLY A 213 30.32 116.77 -69.85
C GLY A 213 30.57 116.12 -68.48
N SER A 214 30.95 116.96 -67.51
CA SER A 214 31.09 116.65 -66.07
C SER A 214 29.82 116.07 -65.41
N ASP A 215 28.66 116.20 -66.04
CA ASP A 215 27.37 115.80 -65.46
C ASP A 215 27.04 114.30 -65.61
N LYS A 216 27.78 113.55 -66.44
CA LYS A 216 27.66 112.09 -66.53
C LYS A 216 28.40 111.35 -65.40
N TYR A 217 29.33 112.02 -64.71
CA TYR A 217 30.15 111.43 -63.67
C TYR A 217 29.34 111.15 -62.39
N THR A 218 28.47 112.08 -62.00
CA THR A 218 27.56 111.94 -60.86
C THR A 218 26.49 110.87 -61.12
N TYR A 219 25.96 110.80 -62.34
CA TYR A 219 24.98 109.77 -62.73
C TYR A 219 25.59 108.36 -62.78
N ALA A 220 26.86 108.22 -63.16
CA ALA A 220 27.56 106.93 -63.15
C ALA A 220 27.89 106.45 -61.72
N LEU A 221 28.25 107.38 -60.81
CA LEU A 221 28.51 107.09 -59.40
C LEU A 221 27.23 106.71 -58.63
N GLU A 222 26.11 107.43 -58.81
CA GLU A 222 24.81 107.06 -58.19
C GLU A 222 24.31 105.69 -58.67
N ARG A 223 24.52 105.34 -59.95
CA ARG A 223 24.08 104.06 -60.52
C ARG A 223 24.95 102.88 -60.10
N LEU A 224 26.21 103.13 -59.74
CA LEU A 224 27.10 102.15 -59.11
C LEU A 224 26.76 101.93 -57.64
N ASP A 225 26.41 102.99 -56.90
CA ASP A 225 26.00 102.90 -55.49
C ASP A 225 24.64 102.20 -55.33
N LEU A 226 23.69 102.45 -56.25
CA LEU A 226 22.42 101.71 -56.33
C LEU A 226 22.61 100.21 -56.64
N ARG A 227 23.56 99.85 -57.51
CA ARG A 227 23.88 98.44 -57.83
C ARG A 227 24.66 97.76 -56.71
N ALA A 228 25.51 98.50 -55.98
CA ALA A 228 26.21 97.99 -54.81
C ALA A 228 25.24 97.70 -53.65
N THR A 229 24.27 98.58 -53.40
CA THR A 229 23.21 98.34 -52.41
C THR A 229 22.23 97.23 -52.81
N GLU A 230 21.93 97.06 -54.11
CA GLU A 230 21.15 95.92 -54.62
C GLU A 230 21.91 94.59 -54.50
N GLY A 231 23.23 94.61 -54.70
CA GLY A 231 24.13 93.48 -54.50
C GLY A 231 24.24 93.07 -53.03
N GLN A 232 24.36 94.04 -52.11
CA GLN A 232 24.33 93.79 -50.67
C GLN A 232 22.99 93.25 -50.20
N LYS A 233 21.86 93.77 -50.69
CA LYS A 233 20.52 93.23 -50.38
C LYS A 233 20.36 91.79 -50.88
N LYS A 234 20.88 91.47 -52.07
CA LYS A 234 20.85 90.10 -52.61
C LYS A 234 21.78 89.15 -51.87
N TYR A 235 22.97 89.60 -51.47
CA TYR A 235 23.89 88.81 -50.66
C TYR A 235 23.30 88.54 -49.27
N HIS A 236 22.72 89.56 -48.62
CA HIS A 236 22.05 89.39 -47.33
C HIS A 236 20.85 88.45 -47.45
N ALA A 237 20.01 88.60 -48.49
CA ALA A 237 18.90 87.69 -48.76
C ALA A 237 19.35 86.25 -49.02
N LEU A 238 20.48 86.03 -49.71
CA LEU A 238 21.05 84.70 -49.94
C LEU A 238 21.63 84.09 -48.66
N THR A 239 22.27 84.89 -47.79
CA THR A 239 22.74 84.41 -46.47
C THR A 239 21.59 84.09 -45.52
N THR A 240 20.50 84.88 -45.56
CA THR A 240 19.29 84.61 -44.78
C THR A 240 18.56 83.36 -45.30
N LEU A 241 18.54 83.16 -46.64
CA LEU A 241 17.98 81.95 -47.25
C LEU A 241 18.81 80.71 -46.91
N ALA A 242 20.14 80.81 -46.93
CA ALA A 242 21.03 79.71 -46.55
C ALA A 242 20.83 79.32 -45.07
N ALA A 243 20.75 80.30 -44.16
CA ALA A 243 20.47 80.05 -42.74
C ALA A 243 19.06 79.46 -42.51
N GLN A 244 18.06 79.87 -43.30
CA GLN A 244 16.71 79.27 -43.26
C GLN A 244 16.72 77.83 -43.77
N ILE A 245 17.49 77.52 -44.80
CA ILE A 245 17.64 76.16 -45.33
C ILE A 245 18.35 75.27 -44.31
N GLU A 246 19.44 75.72 -43.70
CA GLU A 246 20.14 74.98 -42.65
C GLU A 246 19.24 74.73 -41.43
N ARG A 247 18.50 75.75 -40.97
CA ARG A 247 17.52 75.61 -39.89
C ARG A 247 16.44 74.59 -40.25
N ARG A 248 15.93 74.62 -41.48
CA ARG A 248 14.89 73.70 -41.94
C ARG A 248 15.40 72.26 -42.04
N VAL A 249 16.63 72.04 -42.51
CA VAL A 249 17.27 70.71 -42.55
C VAL A 249 17.41 70.16 -41.13
N PHE A 250 17.89 70.98 -40.18
CA PHE A 250 17.98 70.58 -38.79
C PHE A 250 16.61 70.23 -38.18
N LEU A 251 15.59 71.05 -38.41
CA LEU A 251 14.23 70.81 -37.90
C LEU A 251 13.62 69.51 -38.44
N LEU A 252 13.86 69.18 -39.71
CA LEU A 252 13.38 67.92 -40.31
C LEU A 252 14.11 66.70 -39.74
N GLU A 253 15.43 66.79 -39.55
CA GLU A 253 16.23 65.72 -38.94
C GLU A 253 15.80 65.50 -37.47
N ALA A 254 15.68 66.58 -36.69
CA ALA A 254 15.20 66.53 -35.32
C ALA A 254 13.79 65.95 -35.21
N GLN A 255 12.88 66.32 -36.12
CA GLN A 255 11.52 65.76 -36.15
C GLN A 255 11.52 64.25 -36.42
N GLN A 256 12.37 63.78 -37.34
CA GLN A 256 12.46 62.37 -37.69
C GLN A 256 13.02 61.54 -36.53
N GLU A 257 14.13 61.98 -35.92
CA GLU A 257 14.77 61.29 -34.80
C GLU A 257 13.89 61.30 -33.54
N LEU A 258 13.27 62.44 -33.19
CA LEU A 258 12.36 62.52 -32.04
C LEU A 258 11.11 61.64 -32.21
N LYS A 259 10.57 61.50 -33.43
CA LYS A 259 9.48 60.55 -33.71
C LYS A 259 9.92 59.09 -33.55
N GLN A 260 11.15 58.76 -33.96
CA GLN A 260 11.70 57.42 -33.72
C GLN A 260 11.86 57.17 -32.22
N TYR A 261 12.39 58.14 -31.47
CA TYR A 261 12.52 58.03 -30.00
C TYR A 261 11.15 57.88 -29.33
N GLN A 262 10.14 58.63 -29.77
CA GLN A 262 8.77 58.49 -29.30
C GLN A 262 8.18 57.10 -29.59
N GLN A 263 8.45 56.52 -30.77
CA GLN A 263 8.04 55.16 -31.10
C GLN A 263 8.77 54.11 -30.27
N VAL A 264 10.06 54.31 -30.00
CA VAL A 264 10.84 53.44 -29.12
C VAL A 264 10.24 53.46 -27.71
N LEU A 265 9.91 54.64 -27.16
CA LEU A 265 9.25 54.76 -25.87
C LEU A 265 7.87 54.06 -25.88
N LYS A 266 6.99 54.36 -26.84
CA LYS A 266 5.64 53.77 -26.92
C LYS A 266 5.60 52.24 -27.03
N ASN A 267 6.63 51.62 -27.59
CA ASN A 267 6.66 50.18 -27.88
C ASN A 267 7.48 49.36 -26.86
N GLN A 268 7.89 49.93 -25.73
CA GLN A 268 8.82 49.27 -24.81
C GLN A 268 8.16 48.77 -23.52
N ASP A 269 8.35 47.48 -23.21
CA ASP A 269 7.93 46.84 -21.95
C ASP A 269 8.99 46.94 -20.81
N ARG A 270 9.98 47.84 -20.93
CA ARG A 270 11.08 47.97 -19.94
C ARG A 270 10.90 49.23 -19.10
N ILE A 271 11.35 49.16 -17.84
CA ILE A 271 11.25 50.24 -16.85
C ILE A 271 12.20 51.42 -17.15
N TYR A 272 13.25 51.22 -17.98
CA TYR A 272 14.23 52.26 -18.32
C TYR A 272 14.49 52.39 -19.83
N ILE A 273 14.94 53.59 -20.22
CA ILE A 273 15.26 53.95 -21.60
C ILE A 273 16.53 53.22 -22.08
N PRO A 274 16.48 52.56 -23.24
CA PRO A 274 17.60 51.84 -23.81
C PRO A 274 18.62 52.84 -24.35
N THR A 275 19.76 52.94 -23.66
CA THR A 275 20.82 53.91 -23.95
C THR A 275 21.42 53.81 -25.36
N ASP A 276 21.33 52.63 -25.96
CA ASP A 276 21.78 52.31 -27.32
C ASP A 276 20.81 52.83 -28.39
N LYS A 277 19.50 52.90 -28.09
CA LYS A 277 18.46 53.34 -29.05
C LYS A 277 18.07 54.80 -28.90
N ILE A 278 18.19 55.36 -27.70
CA ILE A 278 17.98 56.80 -27.47
C ILE A 278 19.26 57.39 -26.84
N PRO A 279 20.25 57.76 -27.67
CA PRO A 279 21.52 58.28 -27.18
C PRO A 279 21.31 59.63 -26.50
N LYS A 280 21.76 59.72 -25.24
CA LYS A 280 21.60 60.90 -24.38
C LYS A 280 22.04 62.21 -25.05
N ASP A 281 23.22 62.20 -25.67
CA ASP A 281 23.82 63.42 -26.24
C ASP A 281 23.07 63.90 -27.49
N LYS A 282 22.55 62.97 -28.31
CA LYS A 282 21.69 63.30 -29.45
C LYS A 282 20.33 63.81 -29.01
N LEU A 283 19.75 63.20 -27.98
CA LEU A 283 18.47 63.64 -27.41
C LEU A 283 18.56 65.08 -26.88
N LYS A 284 19.65 65.45 -26.21
CA LYS A 284 19.90 66.84 -25.77
C LYS A 284 19.96 67.82 -26.94
N ILE A 285 20.64 67.44 -28.04
CA ILE A 285 20.76 68.26 -29.25
C ILE A 285 19.39 68.49 -29.89
N TYR A 286 18.60 67.43 -30.11
CA TYR A 286 17.32 67.55 -30.81
C TYR A 286 16.20 68.16 -29.96
N LEU A 287 16.31 68.12 -28.62
CA LEU A 287 15.44 68.87 -27.71
C LEU A 287 15.80 70.35 -27.60
N GLU A 288 16.88 70.80 -28.25
CA GLU A 288 17.34 72.20 -28.33
C GLU A 288 17.47 72.92 -26.98
N ARG A 289 17.83 72.19 -25.92
CA ARG A 289 17.98 72.75 -24.56
C ARG A 289 19.43 72.85 -24.14
N ASN A 290 20.20 73.75 -24.78
CA ASN A 290 21.59 74.00 -24.40
C ASN A 290 21.75 75.24 -23.51
N ASP A 291 22.61 75.08 -22.50
CA ASP A 291 23.28 76.05 -21.62
C ASP A 291 22.43 76.93 -20.67
N GLY A 292 21.10 76.89 -20.73
CA GLY A 292 20.21 77.61 -19.79
C GLY A 292 19.41 76.74 -18.80
N PHE A 293 19.44 75.41 -18.95
CA PHE A 293 18.59 74.46 -18.21
C PHE A 293 19.42 73.40 -17.46
N GLU A 294 20.33 73.83 -16.59
CA GLU A 294 21.17 72.92 -15.77
C GLU A 294 20.34 71.88 -15.00
N ALA A 295 19.17 72.28 -14.47
CA ALA A 295 18.28 71.37 -13.74
C ALA A 295 17.79 70.18 -14.60
N PHE A 296 17.45 70.43 -15.87
CA PHE A 296 17.01 69.39 -16.81
C PHE A 296 18.17 68.47 -17.22
N ASN A 297 19.32 69.06 -17.53
CA ASN A 297 20.50 68.28 -17.92
C ASN A 297 20.99 67.40 -16.78
N ASN A 298 20.97 67.90 -15.53
CA ASN A 298 21.30 67.13 -14.34
C ASN A 298 20.29 65.99 -14.09
N TRP A 299 18.98 66.26 -14.22
CA TRP A 299 17.95 65.23 -14.12
C TRP A 299 18.13 64.13 -15.18
N LEU A 300 18.35 64.51 -16.45
CA LEU A 300 18.55 63.55 -17.54
C LEU A 300 19.84 62.74 -17.35
N ASP A 301 20.90 63.36 -16.85
CA ASP A 301 22.16 62.69 -16.53
C ASP A 301 22.00 61.71 -15.35
N GLU A 302 21.22 62.07 -14.33
CA GLU A 302 20.89 61.21 -13.19
C GLU A 302 19.98 60.03 -13.61
N TYR A 303 18.98 60.28 -14.46
CA TYR A 303 18.09 59.27 -15.02
C TYR A 303 18.86 58.21 -15.83
N TYR A 304 19.73 58.65 -16.75
CA TYR A 304 20.57 57.74 -17.56
C TYR A 304 21.63 57.00 -16.74
N SER A 305 22.11 57.61 -15.64
CA SER A 305 23.05 56.95 -14.72
C SER A 305 22.38 55.85 -13.90
N ARG A 306 21.12 56.06 -13.45
CA ARG A 306 20.31 55.02 -12.79
C ARG A 306 20.03 53.83 -13.72
N ALA A 307 19.67 54.10 -14.99
CA ALA A 307 19.42 53.08 -15.99
C ALA A 307 20.66 52.18 -16.25
N ARG A 308 21.85 52.77 -16.40
CA ARG A 308 23.11 52.00 -16.57
C ARG A 308 23.48 51.15 -15.35
N ALA A 309 23.29 51.67 -14.14
CA ALA A 309 23.59 50.92 -12.92
C ALA A 309 22.74 49.65 -12.76
N THR A 310 21.55 49.63 -13.39
CA THR A 310 20.65 48.46 -13.39
C THR A 310 20.84 47.49 -14.56
N GLU A 311 21.40 47.93 -15.71
CA GLU A 311 21.61 47.05 -16.87
C GLU A 311 22.71 46.00 -16.63
N ASP A 312 23.71 46.29 -15.81
CA ASP A 312 24.87 45.42 -15.57
C ASP A 312 24.79 44.58 -14.27
N SER A 313 23.72 44.72 -13.47
CA SER A 313 23.60 44.06 -12.16
C SER A 313 22.25 43.37 -11.95
N SER A 314 22.25 42.03 -11.92
CA SER A 314 21.07 41.21 -11.61
C SER A 314 20.47 41.50 -10.23
N TRP A 315 21.29 41.95 -9.27
CA TRP A 315 20.85 42.37 -7.93
C TRP A 315 20.24 43.77 -7.91
N GLY A 316 20.72 44.68 -8.76
CA GLY A 316 20.12 46.00 -8.96
C GLY A 316 18.71 45.89 -9.54
N TRP A 317 18.54 45.05 -10.56
CA TRP A 317 17.24 44.74 -11.17
C TRP A 317 16.24 44.11 -10.18
N LEU A 318 16.67 43.14 -9.37
CA LEU A 318 15.82 42.50 -8.35
C LEU A 318 15.39 43.47 -7.24
N LYS A 319 16.28 44.35 -6.77
CA LYS A 319 15.99 45.32 -5.70
C LYS A 319 14.97 46.37 -6.15
N GLU A 320 15.04 46.81 -7.40
CA GLU A 320 14.10 47.77 -7.97
C GLU A 320 12.75 47.12 -8.35
N GLN A 321 12.74 45.87 -8.85
CA GLN A 321 11.48 45.09 -8.98
C GLN A 321 10.77 44.89 -7.63
N PHE A 322 11.54 44.75 -6.55
CA PHE A 322 11.00 44.61 -5.20
C PHE A 322 10.38 45.92 -4.70
N LYS A 323 11.02 47.08 -4.93
CA LYS A 323 10.40 48.39 -4.67
C LYS A 323 9.13 48.59 -5.52
N TYR A 324 9.22 48.34 -6.83
CA TYR A 324 8.12 48.53 -7.78
C TYR A 324 6.86 47.70 -7.42
N ARG A 325 7.04 46.52 -6.82
CA ARG A 325 5.93 45.63 -6.43
C ARG A 325 5.44 45.78 -4.98
N THR A 326 6.09 46.61 -4.14
CA THR A 326 5.74 46.73 -2.72
C THR A 326 5.15 48.09 -2.30
N THR A 327 5.22 49.12 -3.14
CA THR A 327 4.56 50.42 -2.90
C THR A 327 3.14 50.43 -3.45
N VAL A 328 2.15 50.19 -2.58
CA VAL A 328 0.71 50.16 -2.92
C VAL A 328 0.04 51.56 -2.82
N LEU A 329 0.77 52.63 -2.46
CA LEU A 329 0.16 53.94 -2.15
C LEU A 329 0.88 55.20 -2.72
N SER A 330 1.75 55.08 -3.73
CA SER A 330 2.25 56.24 -4.49
C SER A 330 2.73 55.79 -5.89
N PRO A 331 2.51 56.56 -6.97
CA PRO A 331 3.10 56.26 -8.28
C PRO A 331 4.63 56.15 -8.14
N ALA A 332 5.23 55.17 -8.82
CA ALA A 332 6.67 55.00 -8.77
C ALA A 332 7.34 56.21 -9.44
N GLU A 333 8.40 56.77 -8.84
CA GLU A 333 9.17 57.90 -9.39
C GLU A 333 9.61 57.66 -10.86
N SER A 334 9.74 56.39 -11.28
CA SER A 334 10.06 56.00 -12.65
C SER A 334 8.94 56.27 -13.66
N ASP A 335 7.68 56.17 -13.25
CA ASP A 335 6.53 56.38 -14.13
C ASP A 335 6.34 57.90 -14.38
N GLU A 336 6.56 58.73 -13.35
CA GLU A 336 6.55 60.20 -13.47
C GLU A 336 7.72 60.71 -14.33
N ASP A 337 8.92 60.15 -14.17
CA ASP A 337 10.09 60.49 -14.98
C ASP A 337 9.90 60.11 -16.48
N TRP A 338 9.16 59.04 -16.75
CA TRP A 338 8.88 58.54 -18.09
C TRP A 338 7.84 59.40 -18.82
N ASP A 339 6.73 59.71 -18.14
CA ASP A 339 5.70 60.62 -18.64
C ASP A 339 6.28 62.03 -18.88
N TYR A 340 7.14 62.52 -17.98
CA TYR A 340 7.81 63.81 -18.13
C TYR A 340 8.69 63.88 -19.39
N LEU A 341 9.43 62.82 -19.72
CA LEU A 341 10.24 62.80 -20.95
C LEU A 341 9.37 62.69 -22.21
N ALA A 342 8.32 61.87 -22.18
CA ALA A 342 7.40 61.74 -23.30
C ALA A 342 6.72 63.08 -23.63
N ASP A 343 6.25 63.80 -22.60
CA ASP A 343 5.66 65.14 -22.73
C ASP A 343 6.65 66.16 -23.29
N LEU A 344 7.92 66.09 -22.90
CA LEU A 344 8.98 66.95 -23.44
C LEU A 344 9.24 66.69 -24.93
N ILE A 345 9.30 65.42 -25.34
CA ILE A 345 9.47 65.05 -26.75
C ILE A 345 8.26 65.50 -27.56
N ASP A 346 7.04 65.32 -27.04
CA ASP A 346 5.81 65.76 -27.71
C ASP A 346 5.72 67.29 -27.81
N SER A 347 6.09 68.01 -26.76
CA SER A 347 6.18 69.47 -26.77
C SER A 347 7.16 69.97 -27.83
N GLN A 348 8.34 69.34 -27.93
CA GLN A 348 9.34 69.75 -28.91
C GLN A 348 8.93 69.40 -30.35
N LEU A 349 8.33 68.24 -30.56
CA LEU A 349 7.77 67.85 -31.86
C LEU A 349 6.68 68.82 -32.32
N ASN A 350 5.84 69.30 -31.41
CA ASN A 350 4.84 70.32 -31.69
C ASN A 350 5.50 71.66 -32.04
N GLN A 351 6.49 72.12 -31.28
CA GLN A 351 7.23 73.35 -31.56
C GLN A 351 7.94 73.30 -32.92
N ILE A 352 8.61 72.19 -33.25
CA ILE A 352 9.23 71.96 -34.55
C ILE A 352 8.17 71.98 -35.67
N SER A 353 7.00 71.41 -35.43
CA SER A 353 5.91 71.41 -36.41
C SER A 353 5.33 72.79 -36.66
N GLU A 354 5.26 73.65 -35.63
CA GLU A 354 4.82 75.04 -35.75
C GLU A 354 5.88 75.89 -36.46
N GLU A 355 7.16 75.76 -36.10
CA GLU A 355 8.26 76.45 -36.81
C GLU A 355 8.31 76.07 -38.30
N LEU A 356 8.13 74.78 -38.63
CA LEU A 356 8.07 74.32 -40.02
C LEU A 356 6.83 74.87 -40.75
N LYS A 357 5.71 75.05 -40.05
CA LYS A 357 4.46 75.57 -40.62
C LYS A 357 4.54 77.07 -40.90
N ASP A 358 5.17 77.84 -40.02
CA ASP A 358 5.41 79.27 -40.20
C ASP A 358 6.45 79.54 -41.30
N GLN A 359 7.46 78.67 -41.44
CA GLN A 359 8.43 78.75 -42.55
C GLN A 359 7.84 78.37 -43.92
N LEU A 360 6.71 77.65 -43.95
CA LEU A 360 5.98 77.30 -45.18
C LEU A 360 4.93 78.36 -45.59
N ALA A 361 4.45 79.19 -44.67
CA ALA A 361 3.40 80.17 -44.93
C ALA A 361 3.89 81.49 -45.59
N GLY A 362 5.21 81.66 -45.74
CA GLY A 362 5.81 82.94 -46.09
C GLY A 362 6.36 83.11 -47.51
N VAL A 363 5.67 82.69 -48.58
CA VAL A 363 5.68 83.35 -49.92
C VAL A 363 4.43 82.91 -50.71
N PRO A 364 3.40 83.77 -50.89
CA PRO A 364 2.29 83.45 -51.78
C PRO A 364 2.68 83.76 -53.22
N ILE A 365 2.88 82.72 -54.05
CA ILE A 365 2.85 82.88 -55.52
C ILE A 365 1.38 82.86 -55.92
N SER A 366 0.75 84.04 -55.90
CA SER A 366 -0.58 84.25 -56.47
C SER A 366 -0.51 84.06 -57.98
N ALA A 367 -1.18 83.02 -58.48
CA ALA A 367 -1.48 82.85 -59.89
C ALA A 367 -2.35 84.03 -60.37
N ALA A 368 -1.87 84.79 -61.36
CA ALA A 368 -2.67 85.78 -62.07
C ALA A 368 -2.44 85.68 -63.59
N SER A 369 -3.53 85.28 -64.24
CA SER A 369 -3.97 85.36 -65.64
C SER A 369 -3.05 85.95 -66.73
N PRO A 370 -3.00 85.33 -67.94
CA PRO A 370 -2.39 85.89 -69.13
C PRO A 370 -3.33 86.90 -69.80
N ASN A 371 -2.91 88.16 -69.93
CA ASN A 371 -3.25 89.04 -71.06
C ASN A 371 -2.59 90.42 -70.90
N ALA A 372 -1.53 90.65 -71.66
CA ALA A 372 -1.20 91.94 -72.26
C ALA A 372 -0.06 91.72 -73.27
N GLN A 373 -0.39 91.86 -74.55
CA GLN A 373 0.59 92.00 -75.61
C GLN A 373 1.35 93.32 -75.41
N VAL A 374 2.67 93.32 -75.62
CA VAL A 374 3.38 94.13 -76.63
C VAL A 374 4.88 94.20 -76.29
N GLU A 375 5.64 93.87 -77.33
CA GLU A 375 7.04 94.17 -77.66
C GLU A 375 8.21 93.37 -77.05
N ASP A 376 8.72 92.52 -77.95
CA ASP A 376 10.00 91.83 -77.94
C ASP A 376 11.18 92.79 -77.70
N GLY A 377 11.79 92.66 -76.52
CA GLY A 377 13.14 93.15 -76.26
C GLY A 377 14.08 91.99 -76.03
N LEU A 378 15.33 92.07 -76.52
CA LEU A 378 16.38 91.05 -76.31
C LEU A 378 16.50 90.58 -74.84
N TYR A 379 16.12 91.42 -73.88
CA TYR A 379 16.14 91.14 -72.45
C TYR A 379 15.10 90.09 -72.00
N THR A 380 13.88 90.09 -72.57
CA THR A 380 12.85 89.08 -72.25
C THR A 380 13.14 87.73 -72.92
N LEU A 381 13.81 87.74 -74.08
CA LEU A 381 14.32 86.52 -74.73
C LEU A 381 15.47 85.89 -73.92
N GLN A 382 16.38 86.71 -73.37
CA GLN A 382 17.47 86.25 -72.51
C GLN A 382 16.95 85.68 -71.18
N GLN A 383 15.95 86.30 -70.56
CA GLN A 383 15.31 85.77 -69.36
C GLN A 383 14.54 84.47 -69.63
N ARG A 384 13.84 84.34 -70.75
CA ARG A 384 13.21 83.07 -71.16
C ARG A 384 14.25 82.00 -71.47
N TYR A 385 15.37 82.33 -72.12
CA TYR A 385 16.44 81.38 -72.40
C TYR A 385 17.14 80.89 -71.11
N GLN A 386 17.36 81.78 -70.14
CA GLN A 386 17.90 81.42 -68.83
C GLN A 386 16.91 80.61 -67.98
N LEU A 387 15.61 80.90 -68.06
CA LEU A 387 14.57 80.15 -67.36
C LEU A 387 14.36 78.76 -67.99
N VAL A 388 14.43 78.64 -69.32
CA VAL A 388 14.40 77.37 -70.05
C VAL A 388 15.66 76.54 -69.79
N ASN A 389 16.84 77.15 -69.67
CA ASN A 389 18.07 76.43 -69.28
C ASN A 389 18.05 76.00 -67.80
N LYS A 390 17.45 76.79 -66.90
CA LYS A 390 17.22 76.39 -65.49
C LYS A 390 16.19 75.27 -65.38
N LEU A 391 15.10 75.31 -66.15
CA LEU A 391 14.10 74.23 -66.21
C LEU A 391 14.67 72.95 -66.84
N LYS A 392 15.49 73.04 -67.90
CA LYS A 392 16.24 71.89 -68.43
C LYS A 392 17.28 71.35 -67.45
N ALA A 393 17.86 72.19 -66.58
CA ALA A 393 18.75 71.72 -65.52
C ALA A 393 17.98 70.98 -64.42
N LEU A 394 16.76 71.42 -64.09
CA LEU A 394 15.85 70.74 -63.15
C LEU A 394 15.27 69.45 -63.72
N GLU A 395 14.89 69.41 -65.01
CA GLU A 395 14.44 68.20 -65.71
C GLU A 395 15.56 67.15 -65.84
N ASN A 396 16.82 67.60 -65.95
CA ASN A 396 17.98 66.71 -65.88
C ASN A 396 18.28 66.21 -64.45
N LEU A 397 17.89 66.97 -63.41
CA LEU A 397 17.95 66.54 -62.00
C LEU A 397 16.86 65.51 -61.69
N GLU A 398 15.63 65.70 -62.17
CA GLU A 398 14.52 64.74 -62.00
C GLU A 398 14.79 63.42 -62.75
N ASN A 399 15.38 63.49 -63.95
CA ASN A 399 15.87 62.29 -64.66
C ASN A 399 17.04 61.61 -63.94
N LEU A 400 17.92 62.36 -63.26
CA LEU A 400 18.98 61.81 -62.41
C LEU A 400 18.39 61.12 -61.17
N GLU A 401 17.39 61.71 -60.52
CA GLU A 401 16.69 61.15 -59.36
C GLU A 401 15.88 59.89 -59.75
N GLN A 402 15.28 59.85 -60.93
CA GLN A 402 14.63 58.64 -61.47
C GLN A 402 15.63 57.53 -61.83
N ILE A 403 16.80 57.88 -62.38
CA ILE A 403 17.87 56.90 -62.65
C ILE A 403 18.41 56.39 -61.32
N GLU A 404 18.67 57.26 -60.35
CA GLU A 404 19.16 56.93 -59.02
C GLU A 404 18.19 56.01 -58.28
N THR A 405 16.91 56.37 -58.20
CA THR A 405 15.87 55.53 -57.60
C THR A 405 15.74 54.18 -58.30
N LYS A 406 15.79 54.10 -59.63
CA LYS A 406 15.77 52.81 -60.36
C LYS A 406 17.04 51.97 -60.16
N THR A 407 18.22 52.58 -60.07
CA THR A 407 19.45 51.85 -59.75
C THR A 407 19.52 51.43 -58.30
N VAL A 408 19.04 52.26 -57.37
CA VAL A 408 19.01 51.97 -55.93
C VAL A 408 17.98 50.88 -55.63
N THR A 409 16.79 50.90 -56.25
CA THR A 409 15.81 49.80 -56.12
C THR A 409 16.36 48.51 -56.70
N LYS A 410 16.92 48.52 -57.91
CA LYS A 410 17.54 47.32 -58.50
C LYS A 410 18.69 46.77 -57.65
N LEU A 411 19.57 47.63 -57.14
CA LEU A 411 20.67 47.22 -56.27
C LEU A 411 20.19 46.73 -54.90
N ASN A 412 19.09 47.28 -54.37
CA ASN A 412 18.45 46.81 -53.14
C ASN A 412 17.75 45.46 -53.34
N ASP A 413 17.08 45.24 -54.48
CA ASP A 413 16.45 43.96 -54.84
C ASP A 413 17.52 42.87 -55.04
N ASP A 414 18.62 43.20 -55.72
CA ASP A 414 19.77 42.31 -55.86
C ASP A 414 20.41 42.03 -54.48
N ARG A 415 20.57 43.04 -53.61
CA ARG A 415 21.07 42.87 -52.23
C ARG A 415 20.14 41.97 -51.41
N LEU A 416 18.82 42.13 -51.54
CA LEU A 416 17.82 41.30 -50.88
C LEU A 416 17.93 39.84 -51.35
N SER A 417 18.02 39.62 -52.67
CA SER A 417 18.20 38.30 -53.28
C SER A 417 19.49 37.60 -52.84
N PHE A 418 20.61 38.32 -52.77
CA PHE A 418 21.88 37.76 -52.27
C PHE A 418 21.85 37.49 -50.76
N THR A 419 21.18 38.34 -49.98
CA THR A 419 21.02 38.15 -48.53
C THR A 419 20.14 36.94 -48.24
N GLN A 420 19.04 36.77 -48.98
CA GLN A 420 18.18 35.59 -48.91
C GLN A 420 18.92 34.29 -49.32
N LYS A 421 19.76 34.32 -50.37
CA LYS A 421 20.59 33.16 -50.76
C LYS A 421 21.63 32.80 -49.68
N ALA A 422 22.26 33.79 -49.06
CA ALA A 422 23.20 33.56 -47.97
C ALA A 422 22.50 33.02 -46.71
N ALA A 423 21.34 33.57 -46.36
CA ALA A 423 20.49 33.09 -45.27
C ALA A 423 20.02 31.65 -45.52
N LYS A 424 19.60 31.31 -46.75
CA LYS A 424 19.24 29.94 -47.15
C LYS A 424 20.42 28.97 -47.02
N ALA A 425 21.63 29.38 -47.38
CA ALA A 425 22.82 28.53 -47.23
C ALA A 425 23.25 28.36 -45.75
N LYS A 426 23.18 29.42 -44.94
CA LYS A 426 23.39 29.37 -43.48
C LYS A 426 22.39 28.43 -42.83
N LEU A 427 21.11 28.54 -43.21
CA LEU A 427 20.05 27.64 -42.81
C LEU A 427 20.42 26.19 -43.13
N SER A 428 20.65 25.84 -44.40
CA SER A 428 20.96 24.46 -44.80
C SER A 428 22.14 23.83 -44.05
N ARG A 429 23.16 24.61 -43.69
CA ARG A 429 24.26 24.13 -42.85
C ARG A 429 23.80 23.77 -41.44
N GLU A 430 23.09 24.68 -40.78
CA GLU A 430 22.56 24.46 -39.43
C GLU A 430 21.58 23.28 -39.41
N LEU A 431 20.82 23.06 -40.49
CA LEU A 431 19.97 21.88 -40.65
C LEU A 431 20.77 20.58 -40.68
N ALA A 432 21.83 20.55 -41.49
CA ALA A 432 22.70 19.38 -41.58
C ALA A 432 23.43 19.11 -40.26
N GLU A 433 23.81 20.17 -39.55
CA GLU A 433 24.42 20.07 -38.21
C GLU A 433 23.43 19.47 -37.20
N ILE A 434 22.18 19.92 -37.19
CA ILE A 434 21.11 19.36 -36.35
C ILE A 434 20.84 17.89 -36.68
N SER A 435 20.76 17.54 -37.97
CA SER A 435 20.56 16.16 -38.41
C SER A 435 21.69 15.23 -37.94
N HIS A 436 22.94 15.66 -38.10
CA HIS A 436 24.12 14.91 -37.62
C HIS A 436 24.09 14.73 -36.11
N LEU A 437 23.81 15.81 -35.38
CA LEU A 437 23.70 15.81 -33.94
C LEU A 437 22.55 14.91 -33.44
N GLN A 438 21.40 14.91 -34.11
CA GLN A 438 20.28 14.01 -33.83
C GLN A 438 20.68 12.53 -34.03
N ALA A 439 21.40 12.21 -35.10
CA ALA A 439 21.90 10.86 -35.34
C ALA A 439 22.86 10.41 -34.21
N MET A 440 23.75 11.30 -33.74
CA MET A 440 24.58 11.04 -32.56
C MET A 440 23.76 10.81 -31.28
N LEU A 441 22.70 11.59 -31.06
CA LEU A 441 21.85 11.43 -29.88
C LEU A 441 21.09 10.11 -29.92
N LYS A 442 20.55 9.72 -31.09
CA LYS A 442 19.94 8.41 -31.31
C LYS A 442 20.92 7.28 -31.01
N ASN A 443 22.17 7.39 -31.45
CA ASN A 443 23.20 6.41 -31.14
C ASN A 443 23.46 6.30 -29.63
N ASN A 444 23.61 7.44 -28.93
CA ASN A 444 23.80 7.45 -27.47
C ASN A 444 22.60 6.84 -26.71
N LEU A 445 21.37 7.08 -27.19
CA LEU A 445 20.15 6.47 -26.63
C LEU A 445 20.15 4.94 -26.82
N VAL A 446 20.56 4.45 -28.00
CA VAL A 446 20.67 3.00 -28.29
C VAL A 446 21.77 2.36 -27.44
N GLU A 447 22.91 3.03 -27.29
CA GLU A 447 24.00 2.59 -26.42
C GLU A 447 23.53 2.49 -24.96
N LEU A 448 22.82 3.50 -24.45
CA LEU A 448 22.28 3.47 -23.08
C LEU A 448 21.28 2.31 -22.88
N LYS A 449 20.36 2.08 -23.84
CA LYS A 449 19.43 0.94 -23.80
C LYS A 449 20.19 -0.39 -23.74
N THR A 450 21.24 -0.51 -24.54
CA THR A 450 22.07 -1.71 -24.58
C THR A 450 22.79 -1.93 -23.26
N LYS A 451 23.33 -0.89 -22.63
CA LYS A 451 23.99 -0.99 -21.32
C LYS A 451 23.02 -1.38 -20.21
N TYR A 452 21.78 -0.89 -20.22
CA TYR A 452 20.75 -1.35 -19.26
C TYR A 452 20.45 -2.83 -19.39
N ILE A 453 20.36 -3.36 -20.61
CA ILE A 453 20.19 -4.82 -20.84
C ILE A 453 21.42 -5.57 -20.33
N GLY A 454 22.63 -5.12 -20.66
CA GLY A 454 23.86 -5.75 -20.19
C GLY A 454 24.03 -5.76 -18.67
N ILE A 455 23.57 -4.71 -17.97
CA ILE A 455 23.53 -4.69 -16.50
C ILE A 455 22.55 -5.74 -15.98
N LEU A 456 21.36 -5.84 -16.56
CA LEU A 456 20.37 -6.83 -16.16
C LEU A 456 20.89 -8.26 -16.35
N ASP A 457 21.48 -8.56 -17.51
CA ASP A 457 22.05 -9.88 -17.81
C ASP A 457 23.18 -10.24 -16.84
N LYS A 458 24.05 -9.27 -16.52
CA LYS A 458 25.13 -9.45 -15.55
C LYS A 458 24.57 -9.73 -14.15
N VAL A 459 23.58 -8.97 -13.70
CA VAL A 459 22.93 -9.18 -12.40
C VAL A 459 22.29 -10.56 -12.35
N GLU A 460 21.56 -10.98 -13.37
CA GLU A 460 20.95 -12.30 -13.42
C GLU A 460 22.00 -13.43 -13.33
N LYS A 461 23.12 -13.27 -14.05
CA LYS A 461 24.25 -14.21 -13.99
C LYS A 461 24.87 -14.25 -12.59
N ASP A 462 25.14 -13.10 -11.99
CA ASP A 462 25.74 -13.00 -10.65
C ASP A 462 24.80 -13.60 -9.59
N LEU A 463 23.50 -13.33 -9.66
CA LEU A 463 22.49 -13.92 -8.76
C LEU A 463 22.41 -15.43 -8.91
N ASN A 464 22.41 -15.95 -10.14
CA ASN A 464 22.42 -17.38 -10.40
C ASN A 464 23.70 -18.05 -9.88
N ALA A 465 24.86 -17.40 -10.05
CA ALA A 465 26.13 -17.88 -9.52
C ALA A 465 26.13 -17.93 -7.99
N ILE A 466 25.57 -16.90 -7.32
CA ILE A 466 25.42 -16.88 -5.86
C ILE A 466 24.53 -18.05 -5.42
N THR A 467 23.35 -18.22 -6.02
CA THR A 467 22.45 -19.34 -5.71
C THR A 467 23.15 -20.70 -5.88
N HIS A 468 23.82 -20.90 -7.02
CA HIS A 468 24.48 -22.17 -7.32
C HIS A 468 25.67 -22.45 -6.39
N SER A 469 26.46 -21.42 -6.07
CA SER A 469 27.59 -21.56 -5.14
C SER A 469 27.13 -21.95 -3.73
N TYR A 470 26.00 -21.39 -3.28
CA TYR A 470 25.40 -21.76 -2.00
C TYR A 470 24.82 -23.19 -2.02
N GLU A 471 24.22 -23.61 -3.14
CA GLU A 471 23.66 -24.95 -3.28
C GLU A 471 24.73 -26.06 -3.32
N LEU A 472 25.93 -25.76 -3.83
CA LEU A 472 27.06 -26.70 -3.96
C LEU A 472 27.95 -26.81 -2.71
N GLN A 473 27.84 -25.91 -1.75
CA GLN A 473 28.63 -26.01 -0.51
C GLN A 473 28.14 -27.21 0.32
N ASP A 474 29.08 -28.09 0.69
CA ASP A 474 28.81 -29.25 1.57
C ASP A 474 28.32 -28.82 2.96
N ASP A 475 28.68 -27.61 3.38
CA ASP A 475 28.23 -26.96 4.60
C ASP A 475 27.53 -25.64 4.23
N LYS A 476 26.20 -25.68 4.00
CA LYS A 476 25.42 -24.48 3.63
C LYS A 476 25.13 -23.57 4.83
N THR A 477 25.89 -23.67 5.91
CA THR A 477 25.72 -22.81 7.09
C THR A 477 26.08 -21.35 6.83
N ASP A 478 26.85 -21.05 5.77
CA ASP A 478 27.30 -19.70 5.43
C ASP A 478 26.27 -18.85 4.64
N LEU A 479 24.98 -18.96 5.00
CA LEU A 479 23.90 -18.10 4.47
C LEU A 479 24.26 -16.60 4.57
N ALA A 480 24.99 -16.21 5.61
CA ALA A 480 25.48 -14.86 5.80
C ALA A 480 26.42 -14.40 4.66
N LYS A 481 27.34 -15.25 4.19
CA LYS A 481 28.23 -14.94 3.07
C LYS A 481 27.46 -14.80 1.76
N ALA A 482 26.50 -15.68 1.50
CA ALA A 482 25.64 -15.58 0.32
C ALA A 482 24.79 -14.30 0.33
N LYS A 483 24.24 -13.91 1.50
CA LYS A 483 23.52 -12.63 1.68
C LYS A 483 24.44 -11.42 1.53
N GLN A 484 25.69 -11.51 1.99
CA GLN A 484 26.69 -10.45 1.80
C GLN A 484 27.04 -10.29 0.31
N ALA A 485 27.24 -11.39 -0.41
CA ALA A 485 27.47 -11.37 -1.86
C ALA A 485 26.26 -10.79 -2.62
N LEU A 486 25.04 -11.12 -2.18
CA LEU A 486 23.81 -10.55 -2.73
C LEU A 486 23.74 -9.02 -2.53
N GLY A 487 24.11 -8.55 -1.33
CA GLY A 487 24.17 -7.11 -1.00
C GLY A 487 25.29 -6.36 -1.71
N ALA A 488 26.35 -7.04 -2.14
CA ALA A 488 27.43 -6.45 -2.94
C ALA A 488 27.00 -6.08 -4.38
N ILE A 489 25.90 -6.67 -4.87
CA ILE A 489 25.29 -6.27 -6.15
C ILE A 489 24.61 -4.91 -5.97
N ASN A 490 25.37 -3.85 -6.24
CA ASN A 490 24.90 -2.47 -6.14
C ASN A 490 24.57 -1.90 -7.53
N THR A 491 23.27 -1.66 -7.76
CA THR A 491 22.76 -1.11 -9.03
C THR A 491 23.32 0.26 -9.37
N GLU A 492 23.50 1.15 -8.39
CA GLU A 492 24.06 2.48 -8.61
C GLU A 492 25.53 2.40 -9.01
N SER A 493 26.29 1.51 -8.37
CA SER A 493 27.67 1.25 -8.75
C SER A 493 27.75 0.75 -10.18
N MET A 494 26.89 -0.19 -10.58
CA MET A 494 26.86 -0.72 -11.96
C MET A 494 26.45 0.35 -12.98
N LEU A 495 25.57 1.28 -12.61
CA LEU A 495 25.17 2.41 -13.47
C LEU A 495 26.27 3.49 -13.58
N ALA A 496 27.10 3.64 -12.56
CA ALA A 496 28.21 4.61 -12.51
C ALA A 496 29.50 4.06 -13.14
N GLN A 497 29.69 2.75 -13.14
CA GLN A 497 30.88 2.10 -13.70
C GLN A 497 30.90 2.22 -15.23
N SER A 498 32.11 2.38 -15.76
CA SER A 498 32.39 2.24 -17.18
C SER A 498 33.31 1.04 -17.41
N SER A 499 33.07 0.31 -18.50
CA SER A 499 33.93 -0.77 -19.00
C SER A 499 35.30 -0.27 -19.46
N HIS A 500 35.39 0.97 -19.94
CA HIS A 500 36.59 1.51 -20.57
C HIS A 500 36.61 3.04 -20.46
N TYR A 501 37.78 3.68 -20.39
CA TYR A 501 37.87 5.15 -20.29
C TYR A 501 37.26 5.91 -21.48
N ARG A 502 37.01 5.22 -22.60
CA ARG A 502 36.37 5.75 -23.81
C ARG A 502 34.86 5.51 -23.83
N ASP A 503 34.38 4.52 -23.08
CA ASP A 503 32.97 4.25 -22.95
C ASP A 503 32.42 5.11 -21.82
N LEU A 504 31.33 5.83 -22.06
CA LEU A 504 30.68 6.59 -21.01
C LEU A 504 29.86 5.62 -20.13
N SER A 505 29.88 5.78 -18.80
CA SER A 505 28.97 5.04 -17.92
C SER A 505 27.51 5.37 -18.23
N CYS A 506 26.54 4.59 -17.74
CA CYS A 506 25.12 4.89 -17.96
C CYS A 506 24.75 6.29 -17.44
N ASN A 507 25.25 6.65 -16.25
CA ASN A 507 25.02 7.98 -15.69
C ASN A 507 25.65 9.09 -16.54
N ASN A 508 26.87 8.88 -17.04
CA ASN A 508 27.54 9.87 -17.89
C ASN A 508 26.89 9.97 -19.27
N LEU A 509 26.41 8.87 -19.85
CA LEU A 509 25.63 8.86 -21.10
C LEU A 509 24.32 9.62 -20.91
N GLU A 510 23.59 9.37 -19.82
CA GLU A 510 22.35 10.07 -19.52
C GLU A 510 22.58 11.58 -19.34
N GLN A 511 23.63 11.96 -18.59
CA GLN A 511 24.01 13.35 -18.42
C GLN A 511 24.44 13.97 -19.75
N ASN A 512 25.19 13.26 -20.59
CA ASN A 512 25.61 13.72 -21.91
C ASN A 512 24.39 13.92 -22.82
N ILE A 513 23.46 12.96 -22.86
CA ILE A 513 22.19 13.08 -23.60
C ILE A 513 21.40 14.31 -23.11
N ASN A 514 21.31 14.52 -21.80
CA ASN A 514 20.59 15.65 -21.21
C ASN A 514 21.24 17.00 -21.54
N ASN A 515 22.55 17.09 -21.42
CA ASN A 515 23.31 18.30 -21.70
C ASN A 515 23.26 18.62 -23.21
N GLN A 516 23.47 17.62 -24.05
CA GLN A 516 23.39 17.78 -25.51
C GLN A 516 21.98 18.16 -25.95
N SER A 517 20.93 17.53 -25.42
CA SER A 517 19.55 17.89 -25.78
C SER A 517 19.21 19.33 -25.37
N ALA A 518 19.54 19.72 -24.14
CA ALA A 518 19.21 21.04 -23.60
C ALA A 518 20.03 22.16 -24.26
N ALA A 519 21.33 21.95 -24.49
CA ALA A 519 22.16 22.91 -25.21
C ALA A 519 21.66 23.11 -26.65
N ARG A 520 21.22 22.03 -27.30
CA ARG A 520 20.70 22.09 -28.67
C ARG A 520 19.34 22.77 -28.76
N GLU A 521 18.44 22.51 -27.81
CA GLU A 521 17.16 23.23 -27.74
C GLU A 521 17.37 24.74 -27.64
N ARG A 522 18.31 25.16 -26.76
CA ARG A 522 18.66 26.58 -26.61
C ARG A 522 19.27 27.16 -27.88
N ASN A 523 20.27 26.49 -28.45
CA ASN A 523 20.93 26.96 -29.67
C ASN A 523 19.96 27.04 -30.85
N TRP A 524 19.06 26.07 -30.96
CA TRP A 524 18.03 26.05 -32.00
C TRP A 524 17.03 27.19 -31.83
N ASN A 525 16.51 27.41 -30.62
CA ASN A 525 15.58 28.51 -30.36
C ASN A 525 16.21 29.88 -30.62
N LEU A 526 17.49 30.04 -30.29
CA LEU A 526 18.27 31.24 -30.61
C LEU A 526 18.44 31.40 -32.13
N PHE A 527 18.86 30.34 -32.82
CA PHE A 527 19.04 30.35 -34.27
C PHE A 527 17.74 30.64 -35.03
N LEU A 528 16.63 30.02 -34.63
CA LEU A 528 15.32 30.27 -35.22
C LEU A 528 14.93 31.73 -35.07
N LYS A 529 15.16 32.33 -33.90
CA LYS A 529 14.91 33.75 -33.67
C LYS A 529 15.78 34.63 -34.58
N GLU A 530 17.08 34.37 -34.65
CA GLU A 530 17.99 35.13 -35.53
C GLU A 530 17.61 35.03 -37.01
N VAL A 531 17.25 33.84 -37.48
CA VAL A 531 16.94 33.61 -38.91
C VAL A 531 15.54 34.11 -39.26
N THR A 532 14.55 33.98 -38.40
CA THR A 532 13.21 34.53 -38.66
C THR A 532 13.18 36.06 -38.69
N GLU A 533 14.10 36.73 -37.99
CA GLU A 533 14.30 38.19 -38.08
C GLU A 533 14.90 38.64 -39.43
N GLU A 534 15.60 37.77 -40.17
CA GLU A 534 16.23 38.09 -41.47
C GLU A 534 15.29 37.92 -42.70
N PHE A 535 14.10 37.34 -42.53
CA PHE A 535 13.13 37.12 -43.62
C PHE A 535 11.84 37.94 -43.43
N THR A 536 11.42 38.68 -44.46
CA THR A 536 10.11 39.38 -44.49
C THR A 536 8.92 38.43 -44.60
N GLU A 537 9.10 37.30 -45.31
CA GLU A 537 8.16 36.19 -45.38
C GLU A 537 8.95 34.88 -45.28
N VAL A 538 8.55 33.98 -44.36
CA VAL A 538 9.19 32.68 -44.14
C VAL A 538 8.86 31.76 -45.34
N PRO A 539 9.85 31.26 -46.10
CA PRO A 539 9.59 30.34 -47.20
C PRO A 539 8.88 29.06 -46.73
N GLU A 540 7.92 28.53 -47.52
CA GLU A 540 7.18 27.29 -47.19
C GLU A 540 8.11 26.11 -46.90
N ASP A 541 9.20 25.97 -47.66
CA ASP A 541 10.24 24.95 -47.44
C ASP A 541 10.86 25.03 -46.03
N LEU A 542 11.05 26.26 -45.51
CA LEU A 542 11.60 26.51 -44.18
C LEU A 542 10.56 26.19 -43.10
N GLN A 543 9.29 26.53 -43.32
CA GLN A 543 8.21 26.22 -42.38
C GLN A 543 7.96 24.72 -42.25
N ALA A 544 7.90 23.99 -43.37
CA ALA A 544 7.78 22.53 -43.38
C ALA A 544 8.96 21.87 -42.66
N PHE A 545 10.17 22.42 -42.85
CA PHE A 545 11.35 21.93 -42.18
C PHE A 545 11.37 22.23 -40.66
N MET A 546 10.95 23.43 -40.23
CA MET A 546 10.81 23.78 -38.81
C MET A 546 9.87 22.81 -38.08
N GLN A 547 8.74 22.47 -38.71
CA GLN A 547 7.79 21.49 -38.19
C GLN A 547 8.40 20.09 -38.05
N GLU A 548 9.21 19.64 -39.02
CA GLU A 548 9.88 18.34 -38.94
C GLU A 548 10.95 18.31 -37.83
N VAL A 549 11.72 19.39 -37.64
CA VAL A 549 12.67 19.48 -36.52
C VAL A 549 11.97 19.48 -35.17
N GLU A 550 10.87 20.23 -35.02
CA GLU A 550 10.06 20.25 -33.80
C GLU A 550 9.47 18.87 -33.49
N LYS A 551 8.94 18.18 -34.51
CA LYS A 551 8.49 16.79 -34.40
C LYS A 551 9.61 15.84 -33.98
N GLN A 552 10.83 16.02 -34.48
CA GLN A 552 11.96 15.22 -34.05
C GLN A 552 12.38 15.53 -32.61
N PHE A 553 12.38 16.80 -32.21
CA PHE A 553 12.72 17.22 -30.84
C PHE A 553 11.71 16.68 -29.82
N THR A 554 10.42 16.78 -30.11
CA THR A 554 9.36 16.17 -29.29
C THR A 554 9.50 14.65 -29.21
N ALA A 555 9.81 13.97 -30.32
CA ALA A 555 10.11 12.54 -30.31
C ALA A 555 11.33 12.19 -29.44
N HIS A 556 12.38 13.02 -29.45
CA HIS A 556 13.58 12.82 -28.62
C HIS A 556 13.29 13.02 -27.14
N ASN A 557 12.57 14.07 -26.78
CA ASN A 557 12.14 14.32 -25.39
C ASN A 557 11.29 13.16 -24.86
N LYS A 558 10.40 12.61 -25.69
CA LYS A 558 9.64 11.41 -25.36
C LYS A 558 10.56 10.21 -25.12
N GLN A 559 11.51 9.94 -26.01
CA GLN A 559 12.46 8.83 -25.85
C GLN A 559 13.36 8.98 -24.61
N LYS A 560 13.74 10.21 -24.26
CA LYS A 560 14.46 10.53 -23.03
C LYS A 560 13.63 10.19 -21.79
N LEU A 561 12.36 10.60 -21.75
CA LEU A 561 11.45 10.29 -20.65
C LEU A 561 11.27 8.78 -20.50
N GLU A 562 11.04 8.07 -21.62
CA GLU A 562 10.96 6.60 -21.64
C GLU A 562 12.23 5.92 -21.08
N LEU A 563 13.41 6.52 -21.25
CA LEU A 563 14.65 5.98 -20.70
C LEU A 563 14.81 6.22 -19.21
N GLN A 564 14.37 7.36 -18.71
CA GLN A 564 14.32 7.62 -17.27
C GLN A 564 13.36 6.65 -16.58
N GLU A 565 12.20 6.41 -17.19
CA GLU A 565 11.27 5.38 -16.75
C GLU A 565 11.92 4.00 -16.78
N LYS A 566 12.62 3.63 -17.86
CA LYS A 566 13.36 2.35 -17.97
C LYS A 566 14.45 2.21 -16.92
N LYS A 567 15.17 3.28 -16.56
CA LYS A 567 16.14 3.26 -15.45
C LYS A 567 15.46 2.96 -14.13
N GLY A 568 14.32 3.60 -13.86
CA GLY A 568 13.49 3.32 -12.69
C GLY A 568 12.97 1.88 -12.68
N GLN A 569 12.52 1.36 -13.82
CA GLN A 569 12.10 -0.03 -13.99
C GLN A 569 13.25 -1.00 -13.75
N LEU A 570 14.44 -0.74 -14.30
CA LEU A 570 15.63 -1.57 -14.11
C LEU A 570 15.97 -1.72 -12.63
N LYS A 571 15.97 -0.61 -11.86
CA LYS A 571 16.21 -0.65 -10.41
C LYS A 571 15.19 -1.51 -9.68
N LYS A 572 13.90 -1.37 -10.01
CA LYS A 572 12.82 -2.19 -9.44
C LYS A 572 12.99 -3.68 -9.79
N ILE A 573 13.30 -3.99 -11.06
CA ILE A 573 13.54 -5.36 -11.53
C ILE A 573 14.69 -6.00 -10.76
N ILE A 574 15.83 -5.31 -10.63
CA ILE A 574 17.00 -5.84 -9.92
C ILE A 574 16.67 -6.05 -8.42
N SER A 575 15.98 -5.09 -7.79
CA SER A 575 15.53 -5.23 -6.39
C SER A 575 14.62 -6.44 -6.20
N ALA A 576 13.69 -6.69 -7.13
CA ALA A 576 12.82 -7.86 -7.11
C ALA A 576 13.61 -9.15 -7.28
N LEU A 577 14.55 -9.20 -8.23
CA LEU A 577 15.44 -10.36 -8.43
C LEU A 577 16.28 -10.65 -7.18
N GLN A 578 16.82 -9.62 -6.52
CA GLN A 578 17.57 -9.77 -5.27
C GLN A 578 16.67 -10.30 -4.14
N SER A 579 15.45 -9.77 -4.02
CA SER A 579 14.49 -10.20 -3.00
C SER A 579 14.10 -11.67 -3.16
N PHE A 580 13.76 -12.11 -4.38
CA PHE A 580 13.46 -13.51 -4.66
C PHE A 580 14.67 -14.42 -4.47
N THR A 581 15.88 -13.96 -4.82
CA THR A 581 17.12 -14.73 -4.59
C THR A 581 17.41 -14.87 -3.10
N SER A 582 17.21 -13.82 -2.29
CA SER A 582 17.34 -13.90 -0.83
C SER A 582 16.36 -14.90 -0.24
N ILE A 583 15.11 -14.89 -0.68
CA ILE A 583 14.09 -15.86 -0.25
C ILE A 583 14.49 -17.28 -0.66
N GLN A 584 14.98 -17.47 -1.89
CA GLN A 584 15.45 -18.77 -2.37
C GLN A 584 16.60 -19.32 -1.50
N LEU A 585 17.58 -18.49 -1.14
CA LEU A 585 18.68 -18.89 -0.26
C LEU A 585 18.19 -19.28 1.15
N GLU A 586 17.26 -18.50 1.72
CA GLU A 586 16.65 -18.81 3.01
C GLU A 586 15.84 -20.11 2.97
N LEU A 587 15.09 -20.36 1.90
CA LEU A 587 14.34 -21.60 1.70
C LEU A 587 15.27 -22.81 1.59
N SER A 588 16.38 -22.70 0.85
CA SER A 588 17.38 -23.76 0.75
C SER A 588 18.02 -24.07 2.10
N SER A 589 18.32 -23.03 2.91
CA SER A 589 18.80 -23.18 4.29
C SER A 589 17.78 -23.91 5.17
N VAL A 590 16.52 -23.49 5.12
CA VAL A 590 15.43 -24.08 5.91
C VAL A 590 15.14 -25.52 5.49
N GLN A 591 15.26 -25.85 4.20
CA GLN A 591 15.12 -27.21 3.70
C GLN A 591 16.14 -28.16 4.34
N GLU A 592 17.39 -27.73 4.47
CA GLU A 592 18.46 -28.52 5.10
C GLU A 592 18.32 -28.60 6.62
N GLN A 593 17.97 -27.48 7.27
CA GLN A 593 17.65 -27.46 8.70
C GLN A 593 16.51 -28.44 9.01
N LEU A 594 15.51 -28.54 8.13
CA LEU A 594 14.42 -29.48 8.28
C LEU A 594 14.86 -30.94 8.08
N ALA A 595 15.78 -31.20 7.16
CA ALA A 595 16.33 -32.54 6.93
C ALA A 595 17.21 -33.04 8.08
N THR A 596 17.85 -32.13 8.82
CA THR A 596 18.74 -32.43 9.95
C THR A 596 18.06 -32.30 11.32
N LEU A 597 16.80 -31.82 11.35
CA LEU A 597 16.05 -31.61 12.58
C LEU A 597 15.76 -32.94 13.28
N LYS A 598 16.21 -33.05 14.53
CA LYS A 598 15.93 -34.22 15.38
C LYS A 598 14.51 -34.13 15.98
N ALA A 599 13.90 -35.29 16.20
CA ALA A 599 12.52 -35.41 16.68
C ALA A 599 12.30 -34.86 18.10
N ASP A 600 13.34 -34.87 18.93
CA ASP A 600 13.32 -34.52 20.35
C ASP A 600 13.49 -33.02 20.63
N ASN A 601 14.00 -32.24 19.68
CA ASN A 601 14.24 -30.80 19.88
C ASN A 601 13.00 -29.94 19.58
N SER A 602 12.09 -29.82 20.56
CA SER A 602 10.83 -29.09 20.42
C SER A 602 11.02 -27.60 20.10
N LYS A 603 12.00 -26.94 20.72
CA LYS A 603 12.32 -25.53 20.49
C LYS A 603 12.81 -25.27 19.07
N ALA A 604 13.79 -26.03 18.59
CA ALA A 604 14.30 -25.87 17.23
C ALA A 604 13.23 -26.16 16.16
N ARG A 605 12.34 -27.12 16.43
CA ARG A 605 11.18 -27.41 15.55
C ARG A 605 10.23 -26.22 15.46
N GLN A 606 9.84 -25.65 16.61
CA GLN A 606 8.94 -24.50 16.64
C GLN A 606 9.55 -23.29 15.92
N GLU A 607 10.81 -22.96 16.21
CA GLU A 607 11.54 -21.87 15.54
C GLU A 607 11.61 -22.08 14.02
N LEU A 608 11.91 -23.30 13.57
CA LEU A 608 11.99 -23.63 12.15
C LEU A 608 10.63 -23.53 11.46
N PHE A 609 9.55 -24.02 12.08
CA PHE A 609 8.20 -23.96 11.51
C PHE A 609 7.68 -22.53 11.43
N SER A 610 7.92 -21.70 12.45
CA SER A 610 7.60 -20.27 12.40
C SER A 610 8.38 -19.56 11.32
N LYS A 611 9.67 -19.89 11.12
CA LYS A 611 10.49 -19.34 10.05
C LYS A 611 10.00 -19.74 8.65
N ILE A 612 9.53 -20.97 8.46
CA ILE A 612 8.88 -21.40 7.21
C ILE A 612 7.66 -20.53 6.92
N ASP A 613 6.80 -20.32 7.92
CA ASP A 613 5.57 -19.54 7.74
C ASP A 613 5.88 -18.05 7.51
N GLU A 614 6.91 -17.49 8.15
CA GLU A 614 7.40 -16.12 7.90
C GLU A 614 7.93 -15.95 6.47
N ILE A 615 8.74 -16.90 5.98
CA ILE A 615 9.27 -16.88 4.61
C ILE A 615 8.12 -16.97 3.61
N LYS A 616 7.07 -17.75 3.91
CA LYS A 616 5.86 -17.85 3.07
C LYS A 616 5.20 -16.49 2.92
N ALA A 617 4.92 -15.84 4.04
CA ALA A 617 4.27 -14.54 4.07
C ALA A 617 5.11 -13.49 3.33
N ARG A 618 6.44 -13.51 3.51
CA ARG A 618 7.38 -12.64 2.77
C ARG A 618 7.38 -12.90 1.27
N LEU A 619 7.33 -14.16 0.82
CA LEU A 619 7.24 -14.49 -0.60
C LEU A 619 5.94 -13.96 -1.23
N GLU A 620 4.82 -14.13 -0.54
CA GLU A 620 3.51 -13.62 -0.97
C GLU A 620 3.46 -12.08 -0.99
N ASP A 621 4.01 -11.42 0.03
CA ASP A 621 4.11 -9.96 0.13
C ASP A 621 4.98 -9.37 -0.98
N VAL A 622 6.16 -9.95 -1.24
CA VAL A 622 7.03 -9.52 -2.34
C VAL A 622 6.33 -9.72 -3.68
N ALA A 623 5.67 -10.87 -3.91
CA ALA A 623 4.92 -11.11 -5.14
C ALA A 623 3.78 -10.09 -5.36
N LEU A 624 3.12 -9.65 -4.28
CA LEU A 624 2.05 -8.67 -4.34
C LEU A 624 2.58 -7.25 -4.60
N LYS A 625 3.66 -6.85 -3.91
CA LYS A 625 4.35 -5.55 -4.12
C LYS A 625 4.94 -5.44 -5.53
N GLU A 626 5.48 -6.55 -6.04
CA GLU A 626 6.21 -6.62 -7.32
C GLU A 626 5.34 -7.08 -8.50
N LYS A 627 4.01 -6.99 -8.40
CA LYS A 627 3.08 -7.42 -9.46
C LYS A 627 3.38 -6.81 -10.84
N VAL A 628 3.89 -5.58 -10.88
CA VAL A 628 4.26 -4.90 -12.13
C VAL A 628 5.54 -5.49 -12.73
N THR A 629 6.54 -5.82 -11.89
CA THR A 629 7.83 -6.38 -12.33
C THR A 629 7.75 -7.88 -12.61
N LEU A 630 6.76 -8.60 -12.09
CA LEU A 630 6.46 -9.99 -12.48
C LEU A 630 6.06 -10.17 -13.96
N LYS A 631 5.80 -9.07 -14.69
CA LYS A 631 5.63 -9.10 -16.15
C LYS A 631 6.94 -9.40 -16.89
N TYR A 632 8.09 -9.15 -16.28
CA TYR A 632 9.39 -9.43 -16.86
C TYR A 632 9.72 -10.92 -16.67
N SER A 633 10.16 -11.57 -17.75
CA SER A 633 10.33 -13.02 -17.79
C SER A 633 11.34 -13.55 -16.77
N SER A 634 12.40 -12.80 -16.49
CA SER A 634 13.44 -13.21 -15.53
C SER A 634 12.98 -13.12 -14.08
N VAL A 635 12.31 -12.02 -13.71
CA VAL A 635 11.68 -11.87 -12.39
C VAL A 635 10.66 -12.98 -12.16
N LYS A 636 9.81 -13.24 -13.17
CA LYS A 636 8.83 -14.31 -13.11
C LYS A 636 9.47 -15.69 -12.94
N ALA A 637 10.52 -15.99 -13.70
CA ALA A 637 11.24 -17.26 -13.58
C ALA A 637 11.87 -17.42 -12.19
N LYS A 638 12.44 -16.36 -11.62
CA LYS A 638 12.98 -16.38 -10.25
C LYS A 638 11.92 -16.57 -9.18
N PHE A 639 10.77 -15.90 -9.32
CA PHE A 639 9.62 -16.14 -8.45
C PHE A 639 9.13 -17.60 -8.53
N GLU A 640 9.00 -18.16 -9.73
CA GLU A 640 8.58 -19.55 -9.94
C GLU A 640 9.56 -20.55 -9.31
N GLN A 641 10.88 -20.29 -9.38
CA GLN A 641 11.90 -21.07 -8.70
C GLN A 641 11.73 -21.03 -7.17
N ALA A 642 11.63 -19.83 -6.59
CA ALA A 642 11.42 -19.66 -5.14
C ALA A 642 10.12 -20.32 -4.67
N ASN A 643 9.03 -20.18 -5.43
CA ASN A 643 7.73 -20.77 -5.11
C ASN A 643 7.73 -22.31 -5.21
N THR A 644 8.45 -22.86 -6.19
CA THR A 644 8.64 -24.32 -6.31
C THR A 644 9.38 -24.86 -5.11
N LEU A 645 10.48 -24.20 -4.71
CA LEU A 645 11.24 -24.56 -3.53
C LEU A 645 10.40 -24.43 -2.25
N MET A 646 9.61 -23.37 -2.14
CA MET A 646 8.70 -23.18 -1.00
C MET A 646 7.65 -24.30 -0.90
N THR A 647 7.10 -24.70 -2.04
CA THR A 647 6.18 -25.85 -2.09
C THR A 647 6.85 -27.14 -1.62
N ALA A 648 8.11 -27.37 -2.03
CA ALA A 648 8.89 -28.53 -1.59
C ALA A 648 9.18 -28.49 -0.08
N VAL A 649 9.57 -27.33 0.47
CA VAL A 649 9.77 -27.13 1.92
C VAL A 649 8.48 -27.38 2.69
N GLN A 650 7.33 -26.88 2.21
CA GLN A 650 6.04 -27.11 2.86
C GLN A 650 5.62 -28.59 2.82
N GLN A 651 5.92 -29.30 1.73
CA GLN A 651 5.71 -30.74 1.63
C GLN A 651 6.59 -31.49 2.61
N ALA A 652 7.88 -31.15 2.70
CA ALA A 652 8.80 -31.73 3.67
C ALA A 652 8.34 -31.45 5.12
N LYS A 653 7.88 -30.23 5.44
CA LYS A 653 7.29 -29.86 6.74
C LYS A 653 6.12 -30.78 7.06
N THR A 654 5.20 -30.94 6.11
CA THR A 654 4.03 -31.83 6.25
C THR A 654 4.46 -33.27 6.51
N SER A 655 5.41 -33.81 5.74
CA SER A 655 5.88 -35.19 5.88
C SER A 655 6.53 -35.42 7.25
N TYR A 656 7.35 -34.47 7.72
CA TYR A 656 7.98 -34.53 9.03
C TYR A 656 6.95 -34.45 10.17
N GLN A 657 5.97 -33.54 10.07
CA GLN A 657 4.85 -33.47 11.02
C GLN A 657 4.09 -34.80 11.10
N LEU A 658 3.78 -35.41 9.96
CA LEU A 658 3.08 -36.70 9.92
C LEU A 658 3.92 -37.82 10.55
N GLN A 659 5.24 -37.84 10.33
CA GLN A 659 6.13 -38.81 10.96
C GLN A 659 6.12 -38.68 12.49
N LEU A 660 6.21 -37.46 13.02
CA LEU A 660 6.13 -37.20 14.46
C LEU A 660 4.77 -37.63 15.04
N LEU A 661 3.68 -37.32 14.35
CA LEU A 661 2.34 -37.72 14.77
C LEU A 661 2.14 -39.24 14.71
N THR A 662 2.72 -39.95 13.74
CA THR A 662 2.73 -41.43 13.74
C THR A 662 3.50 -41.99 14.94
N GLY A 663 4.60 -41.35 15.35
CA GLY A 663 5.30 -41.68 16.59
C GLY A 663 4.39 -41.51 17.83
N ALA A 664 3.69 -40.38 17.92
CA ALA A 664 2.74 -40.13 19.01
C ALA A 664 1.56 -41.11 19.02
N GLU A 665 1.01 -41.45 17.85
CA GLU A 665 -0.03 -42.48 17.72
C GLU A 665 0.48 -43.85 18.19
N THR A 666 1.74 -44.19 17.93
CA THR A 666 2.36 -45.45 18.41
C THR A 666 2.46 -45.47 19.93
N VAL A 667 2.82 -44.35 20.57
CA VAL A 667 2.81 -44.21 22.04
C VAL A 667 1.40 -44.43 22.58
N VAL A 668 0.40 -43.73 22.05
CA VAL A 668 -1.01 -43.87 22.47
C VAL A 668 -1.52 -45.30 22.24
N SER A 669 -1.14 -45.95 21.14
CA SER A 669 -1.50 -47.35 20.85
C SER A 669 -0.84 -48.31 21.85
N THR A 670 0.42 -48.06 22.22
CA THR A 670 1.14 -48.85 23.22
C THR A 670 0.50 -48.71 24.61
N LEU A 671 0.13 -47.49 25.00
CA LEU A 671 -0.64 -47.24 26.22
C LEU A 671 -1.99 -47.96 26.18
N THR A 672 -2.64 -48.02 25.01
CA THR A 672 -3.93 -48.69 24.84
C THR A 672 -3.79 -50.18 25.07
N GLU A 673 -2.74 -50.78 24.52
CA GLU A 673 -2.47 -52.20 24.71
C GLU A 673 -2.09 -52.51 26.16
N GLN A 674 -1.26 -51.68 26.80
CA GLN A 674 -0.94 -51.83 28.22
C GLN A 674 -2.18 -51.68 29.11
N ALA A 675 -3.09 -50.76 28.78
CA ALA A 675 -4.35 -50.60 29.51
C ALA A 675 -5.21 -51.87 29.47
N LYS A 676 -5.27 -52.58 28.33
CA LYS A 676 -5.99 -53.86 28.23
C LYS A 676 -5.43 -54.95 29.14
N GLN A 677 -4.14 -54.86 29.49
CA GLN A 677 -3.44 -55.81 30.35
C GLN A 677 -3.51 -55.44 31.84
N LEU A 678 -4.26 -54.38 32.23
CA LEU A 678 -4.35 -53.93 33.63
C LEU A 678 -4.82 -55.02 34.59
N SER A 679 -5.68 -55.94 34.15
CA SER A 679 -6.14 -57.09 34.98
C SER A 679 -5.04 -58.13 35.24
N LEU A 680 -3.98 -58.15 34.44
CA LEU A 680 -2.82 -59.03 34.61
C LEU A 680 -1.67 -58.35 35.37
N MET A 681 -1.74 -57.04 35.56
CA MET A 681 -0.73 -56.27 36.28
C MET A 681 -0.88 -56.46 37.79
N SER A 682 0.26 -56.44 38.49
CA SER A 682 0.27 -56.37 39.95
C SER A 682 -0.31 -55.04 40.47
N ASN A 683 -0.70 -55.00 41.73
CA ASN A 683 -1.23 -53.78 42.36
C ASN A 683 -0.24 -52.61 42.32
N GLU A 684 1.07 -52.89 42.45
CA GLU A 684 2.12 -51.88 42.39
C GLU A 684 2.30 -51.32 40.96
N GLU A 685 2.26 -52.19 39.94
CA GLU A 685 2.28 -51.76 38.54
C GLU A 685 1.03 -50.94 38.17
N ARG A 686 -0.14 -51.34 38.66
CA ARG A 686 -1.40 -50.58 38.49
C ARG A 686 -1.35 -49.22 39.16
N ALA A 687 -0.78 -49.11 40.36
CA ALA A 687 -0.63 -47.83 41.06
C ALA A 687 0.28 -46.86 40.30
N ASN A 688 1.30 -47.37 39.60
CA ASN A 688 2.24 -46.56 38.82
C ASN A 688 1.75 -46.24 37.39
N PHE A 689 0.76 -46.98 36.86
CA PHE A 689 0.26 -46.79 35.49
C PHE A 689 -0.31 -45.39 35.21
N PRO A 690 -1.13 -44.76 36.09
CA PRO A 690 -1.62 -43.39 35.88
C PRO A 690 -0.49 -42.37 35.71
N VAL A 691 0.58 -42.49 36.52
CA VAL A 691 1.74 -41.61 36.46
C VAL A 691 2.43 -41.74 35.10
N LYS A 692 2.62 -42.97 34.62
CA LYS A 692 3.18 -43.25 33.30
C LYS A 692 2.31 -42.68 32.17
N VAL A 693 1.00 -42.94 32.20
CA VAL A 693 0.03 -42.42 31.23
C VAL A 693 0.06 -40.89 31.20
N ALA A 694 0.09 -40.23 32.36
CA ALA A 694 0.16 -38.78 32.45
C ALA A 694 1.45 -38.22 31.85
N GLY A 695 2.60 -38.87 32.11
CA GLY A 695 3.90 -38.49 31.53
C GLY A 695 3.92 -38.64 30.00
N ASP A 696 3.57 -39.83 29.50
CA ASP A 696 3.60 -40.14 28.07
C ASP A 696 2.58 -39.28 27.27
N LEU A 697 1.35 -39.12 27.78
CA LEU A 697 0.36 -38.24 27.15
C LEU A 697 0.70 -36.76 27.28
N GLY A 698 1.43 -36.37 28.34
CA GLY A 698 2.00 -35.04 28.50
C GLY A 698 2.98 -34.73 27.37
N ALA A 699 3.91 -35.64 27.11
CA ALA A 699 4.87 -35.54 26.00
C ALA A 699 4.17 -35.52 24.62
N VAL A 700 3.15 -36.37 24.42
CA VAL A 700 2.33 -36.36 23.19
C VAL A 700 1.62 -35.01 23.00
N ARG A 701 1.07 -34.43 24.07
CA ARG A 701 0.39 -33.13 24.03
C ARG A 701 1.36 -32.00 23.68
N GLU A 702 2.52 -31.95 24.34
CA GLU A 702 3.57 -30.96 24.04
C GLU A 702 4.05 -31.09 22.58
N LEU A 703 4.25 -32.31 22.09
CA LEU A 703 4.59 -32.57 20.70
C LEU A 703 3.51 -32.03 19.76
N MET A 704 2.23 -32.29 19.99
CA MET A 704 1.15 -31.78 19.15
C MET A 704 1.05 -30.25 19.17
N GLN A 705 1.26 -29.61 20.33
CA GLN A 705 1.23 -28.15 20.46
C GLN A 705 2.40 -27.46 19.74
N THR A 706 3.59 -28.07 19.77
CA THR A 706 4.79 -27.51 19.13
C THR A 706 4.93 -27.86 17.65
N THR A 707 4.22 -28.91 17.19
CA THR A 707 4.36 -29.44 15.82
C THR A 707 3.22 -29.01 14.90
N CYS A 708 2.04 -28.70 15.44
CA CYS A 708 0.84 -28.47 14.63
C CYS A 708 0.21 -27.10 14.87
N THR A 709 -0.09 -26.38 13.79
CA THR A 709 -0.87 -25.13 13.77
C THR A 709 -2.17 -25.31 13.01
N ASP A 710 -3.19 -24.50 13.29
CA ASP A 710 -4.51 -24.62 12.63
C ASP A 710 -4.47 -24.37 11.12
N THR A 711 -3.38 -23.76 10.62
CA THR A 711 -3.12 -23.50 9.20
C THR A 711 -2.46 -24.67 8.46
N ASP A 712 -2.10 -25.75 9.16
CA ASP A 712 -1.48 -26.92 8.56
C ASP A 712 -2.42 -27.69 7.62
N LYS A 713 -1.85 -28.55 6.77
CA LYS A 713 -2.63 -29.37 5.83
C LYS A 713 -3.64 -30.25 6.59
N ILE A 714 -4.80 -30.44 5.96
CA ILE A 714 -5.92 -31.27 6.47
C ILE A 714 -5.45 -32.67 6.93
N ALA A 715 -4.48 -33.28 6.25
CA ALA A 715 -3.93 -34.58 6.65
C ALA A 715 -3.28 -34.56 8.06
N VAL A 716 -2.50 -33.52 8.37
CA VAL A 716 -1.86 -33.32 9.68
C VAL A 716 -2.95 -33.08 10.74
N GLN A 717 -3.93 -32.23 10.44
CA GLN A 717 -5.04 -31.93 11.33
C GLN A 717 -5.92 -33.16 11.63
N ASN A 718 -6.22 -33.97 10.62
CA ASN A 718 -6.96 -35.21 10.81
C ASN A 718 -6.19 -36.20 11.69
N LYS A 719 -4.87 -36.32 11.50
CA LYS A 719 -4.03 -37.19 12.32
C LYS A 719 -3.96 -36.70 13.77
N LYS A 720 -3.79 -35.39 13.99
CA LYS A 720 -3.88 -34.75 15.32
C LYS A 720 -5.20 -35.07 16.01
N ARG A 721 -6.34 -34.88 15.34
CA ARG A 721 -7.67 -35.19 15.90
C ARG A 721 -7.85 -36.67 16.28
N ILE A 722 -7.28 -37.59 15.50
CA ILE A 722 -7.31 -39.02 15.84
C ILE A 722 -6.53 -39.25 17.14
N ILE A 723 -5.32 -38.73 17.25
CA ILE A 723 -4.47 -38.88 18.45
C ILE A 723 -5.14 -38.24 19.67
N GLU A 724 -5.72 -37.04 19.52
CA GLU A 724 -6.47 -36.37 20.60
C GLU A 724 -7.66 -37.21 21.07
N ARG A 725 -8.45 -37.76 20.13
CA ARG A 725 -9.59 -38.62 20.45
C ARG A 725 -9.16 -39.89 21.18
N GLU A 726 -8.10 -40.55 20.72
CA GLU A 726 -7.58 -41.74 21.38
C GLU A 726 -6.97 -41.41 22.75
N SER A 727 -6.24 -40.31 22.88
CA SER A 727 -5.70 -39.81 24.15
C SER A 727 -6.81 -39.49 25.16
N GLN A 728 -7.98 -39.00 24.71
CA GLN A 728 -9.12 -38.72 25.58
C GLN A 728 -9.70 -39.98 26.24
N LYS A 729 -9.54 -41.17 25.62
CA LYS A 729 -10.01 -42.42 26.23
C LYS A 729 -9.30 -42.74 27.55
N PHE A 730 -8.10 -42.21 27.75
CA PHE A 730 -7.32 -42.40 28.97
C PHE A 730 -7.75 -41.52 30.14
N LYS A 731 -8.62 -40.53 29.94
CA LYS A 731 -9.19 -39.75 31.06
C LYS A 731 -9.94 -40.62 32.07
N GLN A 732 -10.47 -41.76 31.62
CA GLN A 732 -11.21 -42.71 32.45
C GLN A 732 -10.29 -43.68 33.20
N VAL A 733 -8.98 -43.74 32.91
CA VAL A 733 -8.06 -44.69 33.56
C VAL A 733 -7.96 -44.46 35.07
N GLU A 734 -8.06 -43.20 35.51
CA GLU A 734 -8.09 -42.83 36.94
C GLU A 734 -9.33 -43.39 37.67
N GLU A 735 -10.44 -43.59 36.96
CA GLU A 735 -11.66 -44.20 37.51
C GLU A 735 -11.62 -45.75 37.42
N VAL A 736 -10.96 -46.30 36.39
CA VAL A 736 -10.90 -47.74 36.10
C VAL A 736 -10.06 -48.50 37.12
N ILE A 737 -8.90 -47.98 37.53
CA ILE A 737 -7.98 -48.69 38.42
C ILE A 737 -8.56 -48.88 39.84
N PRO A 738 -9.09 -47.84 40.52
CA PRO A 738 -9.71 -48.02 41.83
C PRO A 738 -10.87 -49.02 41.79
N LEU A 739 -11.70 -48.93 40.75
CA LEU A 739 -12.84 -49.83 40.59
C LEU A 739 -12.40 -51.28 40.35
N LEU A 740 -11.36 -51.51 39.55
CA LEU A 740 -10.80 -52.85 39.35
C LEU A 740 -10.29 -53.45 40.66
N ASN A 741 -9.55 -52.67 41.46
CA ASN A 741 -9.05 -53.11 42.76
C ASN A 741 -10.21 -53.42 43.73
N GLU A 742 -11.29 -52.63 43.70
CA GLU A 742 -12.49 -52.88 44.49
C GLU A 742 -13.18 -54.19 44.06
N LEU A 743 -13.34 -54.44 42.76
CA LEU A 743 -13.94 -55.68 42.24
C LEU A 743 -13.11 -56.92 42.58
N GLU A 744 -11.79 -56.85 42.49
CA GLU A 744 -10.91 -57.97 42.89
C GLU A 744 -11.01 -58.26 44.38
N THR A 745 -11.14 -57.22 45.21
CA THR A 745 -11.37 -57.36 46.66
C THR A 745 -12.70 -58.08 46.91
N ILE A 746 -13.77 -57.66 46.23
CA ILE A 746 -15.09 -58.30 46.35
C ILE A 746 -15.06 -59.74 45.82
N SER A 747 -14.39 -60.02 44.70
CA SER A 747 -14.21 -61.37 44.16
C SER A 747 -13.46 -62.28 45.16
N SER A 748 -12.42 -61.76 45.82
CA SER A 748 -11.72 -62.45 46.90
C SER A 748 -12.65 -62.76 48.07
N ASP A 749 -13.51 -61.82 48.46
CA ASP A 749 -14.47 -62.02 49.54
C ASP A 749 -15.54 -63.06 49.19
N TYR A 750 -16.04 -63.07 47.94
CA TYR A 750 -16.91 -64.14 47.45
C TYR A 750 -16.22 -65.51 47.53
N SER A 751 -14.95 -65.58 47.14
CA SER A 751 -14.15 -66.81 47.22
C SER A 751 -13.97 -67.30 48.67
N LYS A 752 -13.76 -66.39 49.63
CA LYS A 752 -13.73 -66.73 51.07
C LYS A 752 -15.07 -67.25 51.57
N LEU A 753 -16.19 -66.68 51.12
CA LEU A 753 -17.53 -67.15 51.49
C LEU A 753 -17.84 -68.53 50.90
N ILE A 754 -17.38 -68.82 49.68
CA ILE A 754 -17.46 -70.18 49.09
C ILE A 754 -16.65 -71.17 49.92
N ALA A 755 -15.38 -70.87 50.23
CA ALA A 755 -14.57 -71.75 51.06
C ALA A 755 -15.20 -71.98 52.45
N ARG A 756 -15.82 -70.95 53.04
CA ARG A 756 -16.56 -71.07 54.31
C ARG A 756 -17.83 -71.91 54.16
N SER A 757 -18.54 -71.82 53.04
CA SER A 757 -19.76 -72.61 52.79
C SER A 757 -19.45 -74.09 52.59
N GLU A 758 -18.35 -74.41 51.91
CA GLU A 758 -17.86 -75.78 51.75
C GLU A 758 -17.54 -76.44 53.10
N ASN A 759 -16.93 -75.69 54.03
CA ASN A 759 -16.68 -76.19 55.39
C ASN A 759 -17.96 -76.44 56.23
N LEU A 760 -19.09 -75.80 55.89
CA LEU A 760 -20.39 -75.96 56.57
C LEU A 760 -21.25 -77.10 56.00
N SER A 761 -20.85 -77.67 54.86
CA SER A 761 -21.53 -78.80 54.20
C SER A 761 -21.37 -80.11 55.00
N ASP A 762 -20.25 -80.26 55.71
CA ASP A 762 -19.84 -81.54 56.29
C ASP A 762 -20.16 -81.71 57.79
N ALA A 763 -20.61 -80.65 58.47
CA ALA A 763 -20.92 -80.68 59.89
C ALA A 763 -22.39 -81.05 60.17
N GLU A 764 -22.62 -81.94 61.15
CA GLU A 764 -23.93 -82.36 61.63
C GLU A 764 -24.82 -81.17 62.04
N HIS A 765 -26.14 -81.41 62.16
CA HIS A 765 -27.29 -80.48 62.20
C HIS A 765 -27.26 -79.28 63.21
N ASN A 766 -26.16 -78.99 63.89
CA ASN A 766 -26.06 -78.00 64.98
C ASN A 766 -25.48 -76.62 64.59
N GLN A 767 -25.18 -76.34 63.31
CA GLN A 767 -24.57 -75.07 62.87
C GLN A 767 -25.55 -74.10 62.18
N LEU A 768 -26.80 -74.04 62.62
CA LEU A 768 -27.80 -73.12 62.06
C LEU A 768 -27.33 -71.66 62.14
N THR A 769 -26.73 -71.26 63.26
CA THR A 769 -26.19 -69.90 63.47
C THR A 769 -25.10 -69.55 62.46
N GLU A 770 -24.19 -70.48 62.13
CA GLU A 770 -23.12 -70.22 61.15
C GLU A 770 -23.66 -70.16 59.72
N ARG A 771 -24.70 -70.93 59.40
CA ARG A 771 -25.41 -70.85 58.11
C ARG A 771 -26.20 -69.54 57.96
N ILE A 772 -26.84 -69.08 59.04
CA ILE A 772 -27.51 -67.77 59.08
C ILE A 772 -26.48 -66.65 58.93
N GLN A 773 -25.35 -66.71 59.64
CA GLN A 773 -24.29 -65.71 59.54
C GLN A 773 -23.70 -65.68 58.12
N LEU A 774 -23.46 -66.84 57.51
CA LEU A 774 -22.99 -66.91 56.13
C LEU A 774 -24.01 -66.34 55.13
N GLY A 775 -25.31 -66.58 55.35
CA GLY A 775 -26.40 -65.98 54.58
C GLY A 775 -26.48 -64.46 54.72
N HIS A 776 -26.23 -63.93 55.92
CA HIS A 776 -26.12 -62.50 56.19
C HIS A 776 -24.90 -61.88 55.49
N ASP A 777 -23.72 -62.50 55.64
CA ASP A 777 -22.47 -62.03 55.03
C ASP A 777 -22.59 -62.03 53.49
N LEU A 778 -23.22 -63.05 52.91
CA LEU A 778 -23.55 -63.10 51.48
C LEU A 778 -24.50 -61.98 51.05
N GLN A 779 -25.53 -61.68 51.86
CA GLN A 779 -26.48 -60.60 51.55
C GLN A 779 -25.80 -59.22 51.61
N GLN A 780 -24.92 -58.99 52.58
CA GLN A 780 -24.13 -57.76 52.67
C GLN A 780 -23.17 -57.64 51.49
N LEU A 781 -22.45 -58.72 51.13
CA LEU A 781 -21.55 -58.72 49.99
C LEU A 781 -22.28 -58.49 48.66
N ASN A 782 -23.46 -59.10 48.46
CA ASN A 782 -24.33 -58.85 47.29
C ASN A 782 -24.80 -57.39 47.21
N LYS A 783 -25.07 -56.76 48.36
CA LYS A 783 -25.46 -55.34 48.42
C LYS A 783 -24.26 -54.44 48.09
N ALA A 784 -23.09 -54.74 48.65
CA ALA A 784 -21.84 -54.01 48.42
C ALA A 784 -21.36 -54.14 46.97
N SER A 785 -21.51 -55.32 46.35
CA SER A 785 -21.04 -55.59 44.99
C SER A 785 -21.92 -54.99 43.89
N LYS A 786 -23.19 -54.68 44.18
CA LYS A 786 -24.14 -54.20 43.18
C LYS A 786 -23.70 -52.91 42.47
N THR A 787 -23.20 -51.92 43.22
CA THR A 787 -22.80 -50.64 42.66
C THR A 787 -21.48 -50.75 41.86
N PRO A 788 -20.40 -51.35 42.40
CA PRO A 788 -19.16 -51.56 41.65
C PRO A 788 -19.37 -52.41 40.39
N ILE A 789 -20.13 -53.51 40.45
CA ILE A 789 -20.45 -54.32 39.25
C ILE A 789 -21.22 -53.50 38.22
N ALA A 790 -22.20 -52.69 38.63
CA ALA A 790 -22.97 -51.86 37.71
C ALA A 790 -22.10 -50.77 37.05
N GLN A 791 -21.22 -50.13 37.82
CA GLN A 791 -20.24 -49.17 37.31
C GLN A 791 -19.27 -49.84 36.34
N ALA A 792 -18.76 -51.02 36.68
CA ALA A 792 -17.84 -51.80 35.87
C ALA A 792 -18.50 -52.26 34.56
N LYS A 793 -19.75 -52.74 34.62
CA LYS A 793 -20.55 -53.06 33.41
C LYS A 793 -20.79 -51.84 32.54
N ASN A 794 -20.97 -50.67 33.12
CA ASN A 794 -21.15 -49.44 32.36
C ASN A 794 -19.84 -49.02 31.67
N LEU A 795 -18.71 -49.09 32.37
CA LEU A 795 -17.38 -48.84 31.81
C LEU A 795 -16.96 -49.92 30.80
N ALA A 796 -17.37 -51.17 30.97
CA ALA A 796 -17.14 -52.26 30.03
C ALA A 796 -17.94 -52.11 28.72
N LYS A 797 -18.96 -51.25 28.66
CA LYS A 797 -19.57 -50.84 27.38
C LYS A 797 -18.59 -50.03 26.52
N ASN A 798 -17.58 -49.40 27.14
CA ASN A 798 -16.42 -48.89 26.43
C ASN A 798 -15.52 -50.07 26.04
N THR A 799 -15.40 -50.32 24.74
CA THR A 799 -14.73 -51.50 24.18
C THR A 799 -13.27 -51.65 24.60
N VAL A 800 -12.63 -50.55 25.04
CA VAL A 800 -11.24 -50.58 25.53
C VAL A 800 -11.10 -51.26 26.90
N PHE A 801 -12.10 -51.11 27.78
CA PHE A 801 -12.03 -51.61 29.17
C PHE A 801 -12.82 -52.91 29.39
N ALA A 802 -13.62 -53.34 28.41
CA ALA A 802 -14.34 -54.60 28.46
C ALA A 802 -13.42 -55.82 28.78
N PRO A 803 -12.22 -55.96 28.18
CA PRO A 803 -11.33 -57.08 28.49
C PRO A 803 -10.82 -57.10 29.93
N ILE A 804 -10.82 -55.95 30.60
CA ILE A 804 -10.33 -55.78 31.98
C ILE A 804 -11.41 -56.23 32.97
N PHE A 805 -12.63 -55.74 32.81
CA PHE A 805 -13.71 -55.97 33.78
C PHE A 805 -14.48 -57.27 33.56
N ASN A 806 -14.66 -57.71 32.31
CA ASN A 806 -15.51 -58.87 32.03
C ASN A 806 -15.06 -60.17 32.73
N PRO A 807 -13.76 -60.52 32.78
CA PRO A 807 -13.33 -61.74 33.48
C PRO A 807 -13.71 -61.74 34.95
N VAL A 808 -13.43 -60.64 35.67
CA VAL A 808 -13.72 -60.49 37.10
C VAL A 808 -15.22 -60.47 37.35
N ILE A 809 -16.01 -59.78 36.50
CA ILE A 809 -17.47 -59.78 36.61
C ILE A 809 -18.04 -61.19 36.43
N ILE A 810 -17.55 -61.96 35.45
CA ILE A 810 -18.02 -63.33 35.20
C ILE A 810 -17.69 -64.24 36.40
N GLU A 811 -16.50 -64.13 36.98
CA GLU A 811 -16.13 -64.88 38.19
C GLU A 811 -17.05 -64.54 39.37
N MET A 812 -17.32 -63.26 39.59
CA MET A 812 -18.22 -62.79 40.65
C MET A 812 -19.67 -63.25 40.43
N GLU A 813 -20.17 -63.20 39.19
CA GLU A 813 -21.51 -63.67 38.83
C GLU A 813 -21.65 -65.18 39.03
N LYS A 814 -20.60 -65.94 38.69
CA LYS A 814 -20.55 -67.39 38.95
C LYS A 814 -20.54 -67.67 40.45
N ALA A 815 -19.67 -67.01 41.22
CA ALA A 815 -19.64 -67.16 42.67
C ALA A 815 -20.97 -66.79 43.35
N GLN A 816 -21.62 -65.73 42.85
CA GLN A 816 -22.96 -65.33 43.30
C GLN A 816 -24.01 -66.40 42.97
N HIS A 817 -23.93 -67.06 41.81
CA HIS A 817 -24.81 -68.16 41.45
C HIS A 817 -24.61 -69.37 42.38
N ASP A 818 -23.37 -69.82 42.55
CA ASP A 818 -23.02 -71.00 43.36
C ASP A 818 -23.45 -70.83 44.83
N LEU A 819 -23.22 -69.65 45.42
CA LEU A 819 -23.65 -69.34 46.78
C LEU A 819 -25.19 -69.22 46.92
N ASN A 820 -25.88 -68.75 45.89
CA ASN A 820 -27.34 -68.70 45.87
C ASN A 820 -27.95 -70.10 45.73
N GLU A 821 -27.31 -71.01 44.98
CA GLU A 821 -27.72 -72.40 44.86
C GLU A 821 -27.58 -73.12 46.21
N LEU A 822 -26.45 -72.95 46.91
CA LEU A 822 -26.25 -73.45 48.28
C LEU A 822 -27.31 -72.92 49.25
N ARG A 823 -27.61 -71.61 49.20
CA ARG A 823 -28.68 -71.01 50.00
C ARG A 823 -30.05 -71.63 49.71
N SER A 824 -30.32 -71.97 48.46
CA SER A 824 -31.56 -72.64 48.06
C SER A 824 -31.62 -74.08 48.56
N GLY A 825 -30.48 -74.79 48.61
CA GLY A 825 -30.34 -76.11 49.21
C GLY A 825 -30.68 -76.12 50.70
N TRP A 826 -30.14 -75.17 51.47
CA TRP A 826 -30.48 -75.04 52.91
C TRP A 826 -31.96 -74.71 53.14
N ALA A 827 -32.58 -73.95 52.24
CA ALA A 827 -34.02 -73.69 52.32
C ALA A 827 -34.85 -74.98 52.09
N GLY A 828 -34.33 -75.94 51.32
CA GLY A 828 -34.91 -77.27 51.15
C GLY A 828 -34.78 -78.16 52.40
N ASP A 829 -33.65 -78.09 53.11
CA ASP A 829 -33.46 -78.83 54.37
C ASP A 829 -34.39 -78.33 55.49
N ALA A 830 -34.63 -77.01 55.56
CA ALA A 830 -35.60 -76.41 56.48
C ALA A 830 -37.04 -76.91 56.27
N GLN A 831 -37.40 -77.34 55.05
CA GLN A 831 -38.72 -77.93 54.75
C GLN A 831 -38.88 -79.36 55.28
N ARG A 832 -37.80 -80.09 55.56
CA ARG A 832 -37.85 -81.50 56.02
C ARG A 832 -38.16 -81.65 57.51
N GLN A 833 -37.86 -80.64 58.34
CA GLN A 833 -38.15 -80.63 59.79
C GLN A 833 -38.78 -79.30 60.25
N PRO A 834 -39.99 -78.99 59.76
CA PRO A 834 -40.56 -77.64 59.87
C PRO A 834 -40.83 -77.19 61.30
N ILE A 835 -41.15 -78.10 62.23
CA ILE A 835 -41.53 -77.75 63.62
C ILE A 835 -40.30 -77.38 64.48
N ILE A 836 -39.19 -78.12 64.34
CA ILE A 836 -37.94 -77.84 65.06
C ILE A 836 -37.36 -76.51 64.58
N TYR A 837 -37.36 -76.30 63.26
CA TYR A 837 -36.96 -75.04 62.63
C TYR A 837 -37.85 -73.87 63.07
N LEU A 838 -39.19 -74.06 63.13
CA LEU A 838 -40.12 -73.01 63.59
C LEU A 838 -39.87 -72.63 65.05
N LYS A 839 -39.60 -73.61 65.92
CA LYS A 839 -39.34 -73.36 67.34
C LYS A 839 -38.05 -72.57 67.56
N GLN A 840 -36.96 -72.95 66.87
CA GLN A 840 -35.68 -72.25 66.93
C GLN A 840 -35.78 -70.84 66.33
N LEU A 841 -36.38 -70.71 65.15
CA LEU A 841 -36.59 -69.42 64.49
C LEU A 841 -37.44 -68.47 65.36
N THR A 842 -38.55 -68.96 65.92
CA THR A 842 -39.42 -68.11 66.76
C THR A 842 -38.68 -67.61 68.01
N HIS A 843 -37.84 -68.44 68.62
CA HIS A 843 -37.01 -68.06 69.76
C HIS A 843 -35.92 -67.04 69.38
N GLU A 844 -35.25 -67.22 68.23
CA GLU A 844 -34.27 -66.26 67.73
C GLU A 844 -34.91 -64.91 67.36
N VAL A 845 -36.12 -64.91 66.83
CA VAL A 845 -36.88 -63.68 66.55
C VAL A 845 -37.28 -62.97 67.84
N GLU A 846 -37.70 -63.69 68.87
CA GLU A 846 -37.95 -63.13 70.21
C GLU A 846 -36.69 -62.43 70.76
N LEU A 847 -35.55 -63.13 70.78
CA LEU A 847 -34.27 -62.60 71.25
C LEU A 847 -33.79 -61.40 70.41
N GLY A 848 -34.01 -61.42 69.09
CA GLY A 848 -33.63 -60.32 68.22
C GLY A 848 -34.44 -59.05 68.49
N TYR A 849 -35.74 -59.14 68.73
CA TYR A 849 -36.54 -57.99 69.13
C TYR A 849 -36.17 -57.47 70.53
N GLU A 850 -35.89 -58.37 71.48
CA GLU A 850 -35.39 -58.01 72.81
C GLU A 850 -34.07 -57.22 72.71
N ASN A 851 -33.13 -57.70 71.89
CA ASN A 851 -31.85 -57.03 71.64
C ASN A 851 -32.03 -55.67 70.97
N LEU A 852 -32.95 -55.54 70.03
CA LEU A 852 -33.26 -54.25 69.38
C LEU A 852 -33.85 -53.24 70.37
N ILE A 853 -34.73 -53.68 71.28
CA ILE A 853 -35.25 -52.83 72.36
C ILE A 853 -34.12 -52.40 73.29
N ASN A 854 -33.26 -53.33 73.71
CA ASN A 854 -32.13 -53.04 74.58
C ASN A 854 -31.15 -52.07 73.92
N HIS A 855 -30.84 -52.26 72.63
CA HIS A 855 -29.99 -51.35 71.86
C HIS A 855 -30.63 -49.97 71.74
N TYR A 856 -31.94 -49.89 71.46
CA TYR A 856 -32.66 -48.62 71.40
C TYR A 856 -32.56 -47.84 72.71
N CYS A 857 -32.76 -48.51 73.85
CA CYS A 857 -32.64 -47.90 75.18
C CYS A 857 -31.23 -47.39 75.51
N GLN A 858 -30.20 -47.87 74.82
CA GLN A 858 -28.81 -47.42 74.96
C GLN A 858 -28.46 -46.23 74.04
N LEU A 859 -29.33 -45.86 73.09
CA LEU A 859 -29.07 -44.76 72.17
C LEU A 859 -29.18 -43.40 72.89
N PRO A 860 -28.28 -42.44 72.59
CA PRO A 860 -28.37 -41.09 73.15
C PRO A 860 -29.68 -40.40 72.71
N PRO A 861 -30.32 -39.57 73.56
CA PRO A 861 -31.60 -38.92 73.25
C PRO A 861 -31.53 -38.11 71.95
N LEU A 862 -32.67 -38.02 71.24
CA LEU A 862 -32.75 -37.31 69.96
C LEU A 862 -32.41 -35.82 70.15
N ASP A 863 -31.27 -35.39 69.62
CA ASP A 863 -30.88 -33.98 69.60
C ASP A 863 -31.74 -33.20 68.59
N SER A 864 -32.69 -32.42 69.10
CA SER A 864 -33.64 -31.62 68.30
C SER A 864 -32.97 -30.52 67.47
N LYS A 865 -31.69 -30.20 67.72
CA LYS A 865 -30.92 -29.22 66.94
C LYS A 865 -30.21 -29.83 65.74
N LYS A 866 -29.96 -31.15 65.73
CA LYS A 866 -29.32 -31.85 64.61
C LYS A 866 -30.38 -32.43 63.68
N GLN A 867 -30.12 -32.38 62.36
CA GLN A 867 -30.97 -33.05 61.38
C GLN A 867 -31.10 -34.54 61.74
N PHE A 868 -32.35 -35.03 61.81
CA PHE A 868 -32.69 -36.40 62.26
C PHE A 868 -31.97 -37.50 61.45
N TYR A 869 -31.52 -37.21 60.23
CA TYR A 869 -30.79 -38.13 59.34
C TYR A 869 -29.26 -38.10 59.51
N LYS A 870 -28.71 -37.22 60.35
CA LYS A 870 -27.25 -37.04 60.57
C LYS A 870 -26.75 -37.61 61.90
N GLN A 871 -27.53 -38.49 62.54
CA GLN A 871 -27.14 -39.16 63.78
C GLN A 871 -26.74 -40.61 63.46
N PRO A 872 -25.48 -40.88 63.10
CA PRO A 872 -25.06 -42.17 62.52
C PRO A 872 -25.41 -43.37 63.40
N ASN A 873 -25.32 -43.23 64.72
CA ASN A 873 -25.67 -44.29 65.68
C ASN A 873 -27.17 -44.65 65.63
N ARG A 874 -28.05 -43.66 65.49
CA ARG A 874 -29.50 -43.89 65.35
C ARG A 874 -29.85 -44.41 63.96
N THR A 875 -29.23 -43.87 62.91
CA THR A 875 -29.40 -44.36 61.53
C THR A 875 -29.04 -45.84 61.41
N SER A 876 -27.88 -46.24 61.95
CA SER A 876 -27.45 -47.65 61.97
C SER A 876 -28.46 -48.54 62.69
N PHE A 877 -29.00 -48.09 63.83
CA PHE A 877 -30.05 -48.82 64.54
C PHE A 877 -31.31 -49.03 63.68
N TYR A 878 -31.81 -47.97 63.03
CA TYR A 878 -33.00 -48.07 62.18
C TYR A 878 -32.77 -48.99 60.97
N GLU A 879 -31.57 -48.97 60.38
CA GLU A 879 -31.22 -49.88 59.29
C GLU A 879 -31.16 -51.34 59.75
N SER A 880 -30.56 -51.60 60.92
CA SER A 880 -30.55 -52.93 61.55
C SER A 880 -31.97 -53.43 61.81
N LEU A 881 -32.85 -52.55 62.24
CA LEU A 881 -34.24 -52.87 62.51
C LEU A 881 -35.04 -53.19 61.24
N VAL A 882 -34.89 -52.39 60.18
CA VAL A 882 -35.50 -52.67 58.87
C VAL A 882 -35.00 -54.01 58.33
N ALA A 883 -33.68 -54.26 58.41
CA ALA A 883 -33.09 -55.51 57.97
C ALA A 883 -33.64 -56.71 58.76
N PHE A 884 -33.80 -56.55 60.08
CA PHE A 884 -34.37 -57.57 60.96
C PHE A 884 -35.84 -57.89 60.61
N GLU A 885 -36.69 -56.88 60.47
CA GLU A 885 -38.10 -57.05 60.04
C GLU A 885 -38.21 -57.70 58.66
N GLN A 886 -37.38 -57.29 57.69
CA GLN A 886 -37.36 -57.90 56.35
C GLN A 886 -36.91 -59.35 56.38
N CYS A 887 -35.93 -59.69 57.22
CA CYS A 887 -35.47 -61.07 57.43
C CYS A 887 -36.59 -61.94 58.01
N ILE A 888 -37.29 -61.45 59.04
CA ILE A 888 -38.44 -62.11 59.67
C ILE A 888 -39.57 -62.30 58.66
N LEU A 889 -39.89 -61.29 57.87
CA LEU A 889 -40.96 -61.36 56.85
C LEU A 889 -40.66 -62.41 55.78
N GLN A 890 -39.41 -62.49 55.30
CA GLN A 890 -39.02 -63.50 54.31
C GLN A 890 -39.10 -64.92 54.88
N GLU A 891 -38.67 -65.12 56.13
CA GLU A 891 -38.79 -66.41 56.81
C GLU A 891 -40.25 -66.77 57.13
N LYS A 892 -41.07 -65.81 57.59
CA LYS A 892 -42.52 -66.00 57.77
C LYS A 892 -43.24 -66.32 56.46
N LEU A 893 -42.83 -65.74 55.34
CA LEU A 893 -43.42 -65.99 54.01
C LEU A 893 -43.04 -67.37 53.45
N LYS A 894 -41.81 -67.84 53.71
CA LYS A 894 -41.42 -69.23 53.45
C LYS A 894 -42.24 -70.20 54.31
N LEU A 895 -42.43 -69.86 55.59
CA LEU A 895 -43.22 -70.66 56.54
C LEU A 895 -44.70 -70.72 56.17
N TRP A 896 -45.28 -69.63 55.67
CA TRP A 896 -46.66 -69.60 55.18
C TRP A 896 -46.86 -70.46 53.92
N LYS A 897 -45.90 -70.40 52.98
CA LYS A 897 -45.91 -71.28 51.80
C LYS A 897 -45.77 -72.76 52.18
N SER A 898 -45.02 -73.10 53.22
CA SER A 898 -44.96 -74.48 53.74
C SER A 898 -46.18 -74.86 54.59
N ARG A 899 -46.85 -73.92 55.27
CA ARG A 899 -48.09 -74.19 56.05
C ARG A 899 -49.27 -74.57 55.14
N SER A 900 -49.34 -74.02 53.93
CA SER A 900 -50.32 -74.43 52.90
C SER A 900 -50.20 -75.91 52.50
N ILE A 901 -49.04 -76.55 52.74
CA ILE A 901 -48.78 -77.96 52.41
C ILE A 901 -49.09 -78.87 53.61
N VAL A 902 -49.15 -78.33 54.84
CA VAL A 902 -49.24 -79.12 56.09
C VAL A 902 -50.65 -79.13 56.71
N GLN A 903 -51.59 -78.32 56.19
CA GLN A 903 -52.96 -78.26 56.72
C GLN A 903 -53.84 -79.51 56.47
N GLU A 904 -53.32 -80.57 55.84
CA GLU A 904 -54.14 -81.77 55.53
C GLU A 904 -53.92 -83.03 56.41
N GLY A 905 -53.13 -83.03 57.51
CA GLY A 905 -53.22 -84.22 58.38
C GLY A 905 -52.25 -84.50 59.51
N LEU A 906 -51.44 -83.56 59.99
CA LEU A 906 -50.53 -83.84 61.11
C LEU A 906 -51.13 -83.39 62.45
N SER A 907 -51.42 -84.38 63.31
CA SER A 907 -51.68 -84.19 64.75
C SER A 907 -50.38 -83.73 65.42
N ILE A 908 -50.17 -82.42 65.46
CA ILE A 908 -48.99 -81.80 66.07
C ILE A 908 -49.11 -81.86 67.60
N ASP A 909 -47.99 -82.20 68.25
CA ASP A 909 -47.84 -82.26 69.70
C ASP A 909 -48.17 -80.91 70.38
N SER A 910 -49.04 -80.95 71.40
CA SER A 910 -49.62 -79.76 72.05
C SER A 910 -48.61 -78.91 72.82
N GLU A 911 -47.46 -79.50 73.18
CA GLU A 911 -46.43 -78.83 73.97
C GLU A 911 -45.61 -77.83 73.12
N ASN A 912 -45.18 -78.24 71.92
CA ASN A 912 -44.42 -77.36 71.02
C ASN A 912 -45.27 -76.19 70.47
N THR A 913 -46.57 -76.41 70.30
CA THR A 913 -47.50 -75.36 69.84
C THR A 913 -47.74 -74.29 70.90
N ASN A 914 -47.72 -74.65 72.19
CA ASN A 914 -47.81 -73.68 73.28
C ASN A 914 -46.55 -72.81 73.39
N THR A 915 -45.34 -73.40 73.28
CA THR A 915 -44.09 -72.62 73.33
C THR A 915 -43.97 -71.62 72.17
N ILE A 916 -44.41 -72.02 70.96
CA ILE A 916 -44.46 -71.14 69.79
C ILE A 916 -45.45 -69.99 70.03
N ARG A 917 -46.64 -70.28 70.57
CA ARG A 917 -47.67 -69.26 70.86
C ARG A 917 -47.21 -68.25 71.91
N GLU A 918 -46.53 -68.71 72.96
CA GLU A 918 -45.94 -67.83 73.99
C GLU A 918 -44.86 -66.91 73.39
N SER A 919 -43.99 -67.45 72.54
CA SER A 919 -42.94 -66.67 71.87
C SER A 919 -43.54 -65.67 70.85
N GLU A 920 -44.58 -66.06 70.11
CA GLU A 920 -45.32 -65.17 69.21
C GLU A 920 -45.98 -64.00 69.95
N GLN A 921 -46.52 -64.24 71.15
CA GLN A 921 -47.09 -63.18 71.99
C GLN A 921 -46.02 -62.19 72.46
N LYS A 922 -44.87 -62.69 72.94
CA LYS A 922 -43.75 -61.83 73.34
C LYS A 922 -43.18 -61.02 72.18
N ILE A 923 -43.08 -61.62 70.99
CA ILE A 923 -42.70 -60.91 69.76
C ILE A 923 -43.69 -59.77 69.46
N ALA A 924 -45.00 -60.01 69.61
CA ALA A 924 -46.01 -58.97 69.41
C ALA A 924 -45.87 -57.83 70.43
N ASP A 925 -45.62 -58.16 71.69
CA ASP A 925 -45.41 -57.19 72.77
C ASP A 925 -44.14 -56.35 72.52
N TYR A 926 -43.02 -56.99 72.14
CA TYR A 926 -41.78 -56.30 71.79
C TYR A 926 -41.93 -55.41 70.55
N LYS A 927 -42.60 -55.91 69.51
CA LYS A 927 -42.86 -55.13 68.29
C LYS A 927 -43.71 -53.91 68.58
N SER A 928 -44.74 -54.04 69.41
CA SER A 928 -45.58 -52.93 69.87
C SER A 928 -44.76 -51.87 70.60
N LYS A 929 -43.92 -52.29 71.56
CA LYS A 929 -43.05 -51.40 72.33
C LYS A 929 -42.05 -50.66 71.45
N LEU A 930 -41.46 -51.33 70.47
CA LEU A 930 -40.52 -50.72 69.54
C LEU A 930 -41.20 -49.76 68.56
N GLN A 931 -42.44 -50.06 68.16
CA GLN A 931 -43.27 -49.17 67.37
C GLN A 931 -43.55 -47.85 68.09
N GLU A 932 -43.87 -47.90 69.38
CA GLU A 932 -44.09 -46.68 70.19
C GLU A 932 -42.86 -45.77 70.22
N PHE A 933 -41.67 -46.36 70.40
CA PHE A 933 -40.40 -45.63 70.40
C PHE A 933 -40.13 -44.91 69.08
N ILE A 934 -40.29 -45.61 67.96
CA ILE A 934 -40.03 -45.05 66.63
C ILE A 934 -41.09 -44.00 66.27
N LEU A 935 -42.35 -44.26 66.62
CA LEU A 935 -43.45 -43.33 66.38
C LEU A 935 -43.21 -41.97 67.07
N ALA A 936 -42.69 -41.99 68.29
CA ALA A 936 -42.34 -40.78 69.02
C ALA A 936 -41.30 -39.93 68.28
N GLU A 937 -40.30 -40.57 67.65
CA GLU A 937 -39.25 -39.89 66.90
C GLU A 937 -39.67 -39.43 65.51
N VAL A 938 -40.46 -40.22 64.79
CA VAL A 938 -41.08 -39.80 63.52
C VAL A 938 -41.91 -38.53 63.74
N LYS A 939 -42.68 -38.49 64.85
CA LYS A 939 -43.45 -37.31 65.23
C LYS A 939 -42.57 -36.08 65.48
N ALA A 940 -41.47 -36.24 66.21
CA ALA A 940 -40.53 -35.14 66.48
C ALA A 940 -39.85 -34.62 65.20
N GLY A 941 -39.43 -35.51 64.29
CA GLY A 941 -38.84 -35.13 63.01
C GLY A 941 -39.84 -34.40 62.10
N TYR A 942 -41.09 -34.84 62.10
CA TYR A 942 -42.17 -34.17 61.39
C TYR A 942 -42.46 -32.76 61.92
N GLU A 943 -42.64 -32.60 63.24
CA GLU A 943 -42.93 -31.31 63.87
C GLU A 943 -41.84 -30.28 63.55
N THR A 944 -40.58 -30.72 63.47
CA THR A 944 -39.43 -29.90 63.08
C THR A 944 -39.51 -29.44 61.61
N LEU A 945 -39.87 -30.34 60.68
CA LEU A 945 -40.05 -29.99 59.27
C LEU A 945 -41.25 -29.07 59.06
N TYR A 946 -42.36 -29.34 59.74
CA TYR A 946 -43.56 -28.52 59.68
C TYR A 946 -43.30 -27.08 60.17
N ALA A 947 -42.54 -26.92 61.26
CA ALA A 947 -42.11 -25.61 61.75
C ALA A 947 -41.27 -24.84 60.71
N LYS A 948 -40.32 -25.52 60.04
CA LYS A 948 -39.54 -24.93 58.92
C LYS A 948 -40.44 -24.53 57.75
N CYS A 949 -41.37 -25.39 57.33
CA CYS A 949 -42.32 -25.08 56.25
C CYS A 949 -43.15 -23.83 56.54
N ARG A 950 -43.62 -23.67 57.78
CA ARG A 950 -44.39 -22.49 58.22
C ARG A 950 -43.56 -21.21 58.25
N GLN A 951 -42.26 -21.31 58.55
CA GLN A 951 -41.33 -20.18 58.50
C GLN A 951 -41.12 -19.69 57.06
N TYR A 952 -40.98 -20.61 56.09
CA TYR A 952 -40.73 -20.28 54.68
C TYR A 952 -41.99 -19.97 53.86
N SER A 953 -43.19 -20.17 54.43
CA SER A 953 -44.46 -19.75 53.83
C SER A 953 -44.80 -18.27 54.08
N HIS A 954 -43.94 -17.50 54.75
CA HIS A 954 -44.15 -16.07 55.01
C HIS A 954 -43.74 -15.22 53.80
N ASP A 955 -44.51 -14.19 53.46
CA ASP A 955 -44.32 -13.36 52.24
C ASP A 955 -42.91 -12.74 52.09
N LYS A 956 -42.22 -12.47 53.21
CA LYS A 956 -40.84 -11.96 53.19
C LYS A 956 -39.80 -12.95 52.64
N TYR A 957 -40.16 -14.22 52.48
CA TYR A 957 -39.31 -15.28 51.95
C TYR A 957 -39.77 -15.80 50.57
N SER A 958 -40.61 -15.03 49.88
CA SER A 958 -41.21 -15.41 48.59
C SER A 958 -40.17 -15.72 47.48
N PHE A 959 -38.96 -15.15 47.54
CA PHE A 959 -37.92 -15.28 46.50
C PHE A 959 -36.70 -16.16 46.84
N TYR A 960 -36.65 -16.83 48.00
CA TYR A 960 -35.51 -17.66 48.42
C TYR A 960 -35.60 -19.08 47.83
N ALA A 961 -35.21 -19.22 46.56
CA ALA A 961 -35.28 -20.48 45.81
C ALA A 961 -34.36 -21.58 46.40
N ARG A 962 -33.23 -21.23 47.01
CA ARG A 962 -32.30 -22.19 47.63
C ARG A 962 -32.89 -22.81 48.90
N ASP A 963 -33.47 -22.01 49.79
CA ASP A 963 -34.09 -22.52 51.03
C ASP A 963 -35.32 -23.38 50.76
N LYS A 964 -36.09 -23.02 49.74
CA LYS A 964 -37.23 -23.83 49.26
C LYS A 964 -36.75 -25.18 48.68
N ARG A 965 -35.62 -25.21 47.94
CA ARG A 965 -34.98 -26.46 47.49
C ARG A 965 -34.39 -27.26 48.64
N GLN A 966 -33.73 -26.63 49.60
CA GLN A 966 -33.16 -27.30 50.77
C GLN A 966 -34.26 -27.89 51.67
N LEU A 967 -35.37 -27.18 51.84
CA LEU A 967 -36.56 -27.69 52.54
C LEU A 967 -37.16 -28.89 51.78
N GLN A 968 -37.24 -28.82 50.45
CA GLN A 968 -37.68 -29.94 49.62
C GLN A 968 -36.73 -31.14 49.76
N GLN A 969 -35.42 -30.93 49.73
CA GLN A 969 -34.40 -31.95 49.97
C GLN A 969 -34.51 -32.52 51.40
N ASP A 970 -34.76 -31.70 52.41
CA ASP A 970 -34.95 -32.14 53.80
C ASP A 970 -36.24 -32.98 53.96
N ILE A 971 -37.31 -32.64 53.24
CA ILE A 971 -38.55 -33.44 53.20
C ILE A 971 -38.33 -34.79 52.50
N VAL A 972 -37.63 -34.78 51.35
CA VAL A 972 -37.27 -36.01 50.62
C VAL A 972 -36.35 -36.89 51.48
N ALA A 973 -35.31 -36.30 52.06
CA ALA A 973 -34.37 -36.98 52.95
C ALA A 973 -35.05 -37.56 54.20
N PHE A 974 -36.10 -36.93 54.74
CA PHE A 974 -36.91 -37.50 55.81
C PHE A 974 -37.67 -38.75 55.37
N LYS A 975 -38.37 -38.68 54.24
CA LYS A 975 -39.13 -39.82 53.70
C LYS A 975 -38.22 -40.99 53.33
N GLU A 976 -37.03 -40.70 52.84
CA GLU A 976 -36.02 -41.71 52.48
C GLU A 976 -35.15 -42.15 53.67
N SER A 977 -35.29 -41.50 54.84
CA SER A 977 -34.47 -41.80 56.00
C SER A 977 -34.69 -43.22 56.52
N ALA A 978 -33.67 -43.78 57.17
CA ALA A 978 -33.77 -45.07 57.82
C ALA A 978 -34.86 -45.09 58.91
N LEU A 979 -35.06 -43.97 59.62
CA LEU A 979 -36.10 -43.79 60.64
C LEU A 979 -37.51 -44.01 60.06
N PHE A 980 -37.83 -43.34 58.94
CA PHE A 980 -39.14 -43.46 58.31
C PHE A 980 -39.37 -44.86 57.74
N ARG A 981 -38.33 -45.47 57.12
CA ARG A 981 -38.39 -46.86 56.65
C ARG A 981 -38.54 -47.88 57.79
N ALA A 982 -37.92 -47.64 58.95
CA ALA A 982 -38.08 -48.48 60.14
C ALA A 982 -39.49 -48.41 60.71
N TYR A 983 -40.09 -47.21 60.71
CA TYR A 983 -41.49 -47.02 61.05
C TYR A 983 -42.42 -47.81 60.10
N GLU A 984 -42.21 -47.71 58.79
CA GLU A 984 -42.98 -48.46 57.79
C GLU A 984 -42.81 -49.98 57.91
N ALA A 985 -41.59 -50.44 58.22
CA ALA A 985 -41.30 -51.88 58.36
C ALA A 985 -42.00 -52.52 59.57
N ILE A 986 -42.20 -51.77 60.65
CA ILE A 986 -42.82 -52.29 61.89
C ILE A 986 -44.34 -52.15 61.87
N GLY A 987 -44.90 -51.13 61.23
CA GLY A 987 -46.33 -50.82 61.32
C GLY A 987 -47.24 -51.57 60.32
N THR A 988 -48.26 -52.29 60.80
CA THR A 988 -49.38 -52.79 59.96
C THR A 988 -50.78 -52.38 60.44
N THR A 989 -50.96 -51.65 61.55
CA THR A 989 -52.29 -51.58 62.21
C THR A 989 -52.77 -50.22 62.74
N SER A 990 -52.14 -49.08 62.43
CA SER A 990 -52.77 -47.77 62.70
C SER A 990 -53.07 -47.00 61.39
N PRO A 991 -54.15 -47.36 60.68
CA PRO A 991 -54.57 -46.63 59.47
C PRO A 991 -54.82 -45.13 59.74
N ASN A 992 -55.16 -44.76 60.98
CA ASN A 992 -55.40 -43.37 61.37
C ASN A 992 -54.12 -42.53 61.45
N PHE A 993 -52.97 -43.10 61.81
CA PHE A 993 -51.72 -42.33 61.87
C PHE A 993 -51.15 -42.06 60.47
N ASN A 994 -51.10 -43.07 59.61
CA ASN A 994 -50.60 -42.90 58.22
C ASN A 994 -51.48 -41.93 57.41
N ALA A 995 -52.81 -42.07 57.47
CA ALA A 995 -53.70 -41.22 56.68
C ALA A 995 -53.64 -39.73 57.07
N LEU A 996 -53.45 -39.43 58.36
CA LEU A 996 -53.45 -38.05 58.86
C LEU A 996 -52.13 -37.33 58.51
N TYR A 997 -50.99 -38.01 58.62
CA TYR A 997 -49.69 -37.43 58.28
C TYR A 997 -49.40 -37.44 56.77
N GLU A 998 -49.80 -38.46 56.00
CA GLU A 998 -49.68 -38.43 54.54
C GLU A 998 -50.50 -37.28 53.93
N ARG A 999 -51.69 -37.03 54.45
CA ARG A 999 -52.54 -35.90 54.06
C ARG A 999 -51.91 -34.54 54.39
N GLN A 1000 -51.18 -34.43 55.49
CA GLN A 1000 -50.48 -33.19 55.84
C GLN A 1000 -49.15 -33.02 55.08
N PHE A 1001 -48.42 -34.10 54.79
CA PHE A 1001 -47.21 -34.05 53.94
C PHE A 1001 -47.51 -33.69 52.49
N SER A 1002 -48.66 -34.12 51.96
CA SER A 1002 -49.10 -33.76 50.60
C SER A 1002 -49.49 -32.28 50.48
N LEU A 1003 -49.76 -31.59 51.59
CA LEU A 1003 -49.96 -30.13 51.63
C LEU A 1003 -48.65 -29.32 51.63
N LEU A 1004 -47.48 -29.96 51.80
CA LEU A 1004 -46.15 -29.31 51.81
C LEU A 1004 -45.55 -29.12 50.40
N GLN A 1005 -46.36 -28.89 49.36
CA GLN A 1005 -45.86 -28.69 48.00
C GLN A 1005 -45.18 -27.31 47.85
N VAL A 1006 -43.88 -27.32 47.57
CA VAL A 1006 -43.10 -26.13 47.17
C VAL A 1006 -43.42 -25.81 45.69
N PRO A 1007 -43.66 -24.54 45.33
CA PRO A 1007 -43.94 -24.17 43.93
C PRO A 1007 -42.76 -24.50 43.00
N GLN A 1008 -43.03 -25.37 42.02
CA GLN A 1008 -42.06 -25.84 41.02
C GLN A 1008 -41.84 -24.79 39.92
N LYS A 1009 -40.84 -23.90 40.07
CA LYS A 1009 -40.20 -23.24 38.91
C LYS A 1009 -38.72 -23.03 39.20
N ALA A 1010 -37.87 -23.93 38.71
CA ALA A 1010 -36.43 -23.96 38.99
C ALA A 1010 -35.53 -23.52 37.81
N ASP A 1011 -36.09 -23.20 36.63
CA ASP A 1011 -35.31 -23.05 35.37
C ASP A 1011 -35.08 -21.60 34.88
N GLU A 1012 -35.47 -20.55 35.61
CA GLU A 1012 -35.42 -19.17 35.05
C GLU A 1012 -34.07 -18.42 35.19
N LEU A 1013 -33.12 -18.85 36.03
CA LEU A 1013 -31.98 -17.99 36.41
C LEU A 1013 -30.80 -17.91 35.41
N SER A 1014 -30.34 -19.01 34.79
CA SER A 1014 -29.24 -18.94 33.81
C SER A 1014 -29.68 -18.29 32.49
N TYR A 1015 -30.94 -18.51 32.12
CA TYR A 1015 -31.57 -17.94 30.93
C TYR A 1015 -31.67 -16.40 30.99
N VAL A 1016 -31.90 -15.84 32.18
CA VAL A 1016 -32.04 -14.38 32.37
C VAL A 1016 -30.70 -13.64 32.23
N ARG A 1017 -29.57 -14.21 32.68
CA ARG A 1017 -28.24 -13.60 32.56
C ARG A 1017 -27.80 -13.51 31.10
N GLU A 1018 -27.85 -14.63 30.39
CA GLU A 1018 -27.45 -14.69 28.98
C GLU A 1018 -28.32 -13.76 28.12
N GLN A 1019 -29.64 -13.74 28.36
CA GLN A 1019 -30.53 -12.80 27.68
C GLN A 1019 -30.24 -11.32 28.01
N ALA A 1020 -29.96 -10.97 29.26
CA ALA A 1020 -29.68 -9.59 29.64
C ALA A 1020 -28.34 -9.08 29.06
N CYS A 1021 -27.32 -9.94 29.07
CA CYS A 1021 -26.01 -9.68 28.47
C CYS A 1021 -26.11 -9.56 26.94
N ASN A 1022 -26.79 -10.48 26.27
CA ASN A 1022 -26.96 -10.48 24.81
C ASN A 1022 -27.82 -9.30 24.33
N LYS A 1023 -28.90 -8.97 25.05
CA LYS A 1023 -29.74 -7.80 24.75
C LYS A 1023 -28.98 -6.49 24.89
N THR A 1024 -28.06 -6.40 25.86
CA THR A 1024 -27.20 -5.22 26.04
C THR A 1024 -26.13 -5.13 24.96
N ASN A 1025 -25.52 -6.27 24.57
CA ASN A 1025 -24.57 -6.32 23.46
C ASN A 1025 -25.21 -5.82 22.16
N TYR A 1026 -26.32 -6.44 21.76
CA TYR A 1026 -27.07 -6.10 20.57
C TYR A 1026 -27.50 -4.63 20.53
N ARG A 1027 -27.91 -4.06 21.67
CA ARG A 1027 -28.38 -2.67 21.72
C ARG A 1027 -27.28 -1.64 21.50
N TYR A 1028 -26.05 -1.91 21.96
CA TYR A 1028 -24.97 -0.92 21.94
C TYR A 1028 -23.95 -1.15 20.81
N PHE A 1029 -23.62 -2.40 20.52
CA PHE A 1029 -22.63 -2.79 19.50
C PHE A 1029 -23.24 -3.45 18.26
N GLY A 1030 -24.55 -3.75 18.27
CA GLY A 1030 -25.23 -4.29 17.11
C GLY A 1030 -24.93 -5.76 16.80
N THR A 1031 -25.29 -6.18 15.60
CA THR A 1031 -24.86 -7.44 14.94
C THR A 1031 -24.39 -7.11 13.53
N ASP A 1032 -23.80 -8.07 12.83
CA ASP A 1032 -23.31 -7.90 11.44
C ASP A 1032 -24.34 -7.26 10.47
N ASN A 1033 -25.64 -7.35 10.80
CA ASN A 1033 -26.74 -6.80 9.98
C ASN A 1033 -27.47 -5.60 10.59
N ILE A 1034 -27.23 -5.24 11.86
CA ILE A 1034 -27.98 -4.20 12.58
C ILE A 1034 -27.02 -3.34 13.38
N LEU A 1035 -26.88 -2.08 13.00
CA LEU A 1035 -25.99 -1.11 13.65
C LEU A 1035 -26.41 -0.88 15.12
N GLY A 1036 -25.45 -1.02 16.03
CA GLY A 1036 -25.63 -0.68 17.44
C GLY A 1036 -25.66 0.85 17.65
N LYS A 1037 -25.97 1.29 18.87
CA LYS A 1037 -25.92 2.73 19.22
C LYS A 1037 -24.54 3.36 18.98
N PHE A 1038 -23.45 2.63 19.23
CA PHE A 1038 -22.09 3.16 19.00
C PHE A 1038 -21.75 3.25 17.51
N ASP A 1039 -22.20 2.31 16.68
CA ASP A 1039 -22.00 2.38 15.23
C ASP A 1039 -22.84 3.49 14.59
N LEU A 1040 -24.10 3.64 15.05
CA LEU A 1040 -24.96 4.76 14.67
C LEU A 1040 -24.32 6.10 15.02
N TYR A 1041 -23.70 6.20 16.20
CA TYR A 1041 -22.94 7.37 16.61
C TYR A 1041 -21.75 7.65 15.68
N LEU A 1042 -20.91 6.64 15.40
CA LEU A 1042 -19.75 6.78 14.51
C LEU A 1042 -20.18 7.21 13.10
N LYS A 1043 -21.26 6.62 12.57
CA LYS A 1043 -21.83 6.97 11.26
C LYS A 1043 -22.33 8.42 11.23
N GLN A 1044 -23.10 8.86 12.22
CA GLN A 1044 -23.60 10.23 12.30
C GLN A 1044 -22.47 11.24 12.44
N ARG A 1045 -21.44 10.92 13.23
CA ARG A 1045 -20.27 11.77 13.38
C ARG A 1045 -19.46 11.87 12.10
N HIS A 1046 -19.22 10.74 11.42
CA HIS A 1046 -18.53 10.72 10.14
C HIS A 1046 -19.27 11.63 9.15
N GLN A 1047 -20.59 11.51 9.03
CA GLN A 1047 -21.40 12.39 8.17
C GLN A 1047 -21.29 13.87 8.55
N ALA A 1048 -21.25 14.20 9.84
CA ALA A 1048 -21.18 15.59 10.30
C ALA A 1048 -19.78 16.23 10.18
N PHE A 1049 -18.70 15.44 10.22
CA PHE A 1049 -17.33 15.96 10.36
C PHE A 1049 -16.31 15.42 9.34
N TRP A 1050 -16.72 14.61 8.36
CA TRP A 1050 -15.82 13.97 7.38
C TRP A 1050 -14.85 14.95 6.71
N PHE A 1051 -15.31 16.16 6.37
CA PHE A 1051 -14.48 17.17 5.71
C PHE A 1051 -13.34 17.66 6.63
N LYS A 1052 -13.60 17.84 7.93
CA LYS A 1052 -12.59 18.28 8.90
C LYS A 1052 -11.53 17.20 9.13
N ASP A 1053 -11.97 15.95 9.22
CA ASP A 1053 -11.06 14.80 9.38
C ASP A 1053 -10.22 14.55 8.11
N PHE A 1054 -10.78 14.81 6.92
CA PHE A 1054 -10.04 14.78 5.65
C PHE A 1054 -8.93 15.83 5.59
N ILE A 1055 -9.22 17.08 5.96
CA ILE A 1055 -8.21 18.15 6.00
C ILE A 1055 -7.14 17.87 7.07
N GLY A 1056 -7.53 17.33 8.24
CA GLY A 1056 -6.58 16.93 9.28
C GLY A 1056 -5.61 15.84 8.81
N SER A 1057 -6.10 14.86 8.04
CA SER A 1057 -5.28 13.81 7.44
C SER A 1057 -4.29 14.35 6.40
N ILE A 1058 -4.74 15.28 5.53
CA ILE A 1058 -3.87 15.93 4.54
C ILE A 1058 -2.81 16.80 5.22
N ALA A 1059 -3.18 17.60 6.22
CA ALA A 1059 -2.25 18.45 6.93
C ALA A 1059 -1.16 17.64 7.65
N ALA A 1060 -1.50 16.49 8.25
CA ALA A 1060 -0.54 15.58 8.84
C ALA A 1060 0.42 14.98 7.80
N GLY A 1061 -0.08 14.67 6.59
CA GLY A 1061 0.74 14.20 5.46
C GLY A 1061 1.70 15.26 4.92
N VAL A 1062 1.27 16.52 4.84
CA VAL A 1062 2.10 17.65 4.37
C VAL A 1062 3.16 18.05 5.39
N LEU A 1063 2.86 17.95 6.69
CA LEU A 1063 3.78 18.31 7.77
C LEU A 1063 4.70 17.17 8.22
N GLY A 1064 4.60 15.97 7.62
CA GLY A 1064 5.44 14.82 7.96
C GLY A 1064 5.20 14.27 9.37
N CYS A 1065 4.05 14.55 9.99
CA CYS A 1065 3.67 14.06 11.31
C CYS A 1065 3.13 12.62 11.21
N PHE A 1066 4.00 11.66 10.88
CA PHE A 1066 3.66 10.25 10.84
C PHE A 1066 3.34 9.74 12.27
N GLY A 1067 2.05 9.57 12.55
CA GLY A 1067 1.54 9.19 13.88
C GLY A 1067 0.31 9.97 14.34
N PHE A 1068 -0.09 11.02 13.61
CA PHE A 1068 -1.33 11.73 13.89
C PHE A 1068 -2.56 10.85 13.58
N LYS A 1069 -3.28 10.42 14.62
CA LYS A 1069 -4.60 9.77 14.49
C LYS A 1069 -5.68 10.84 14.46
N SER A 1070 -6.60 10.76 13.50
CA SER A 1070 -7.78 11.64 13.50
C SER A 1070 -8.65 11.37 14.72
N GLU A 1071 -9.40 12.38 15.17
CA GLU A 1071 -10.32 12.25 16.30
C GLU A 1071 -11.40 11.17 16.04
N GLN A 1072 -11.77 10.95 14.77
CA GLN A 1072 -12.63 9.83 14.36
C GLN A 1072 -11.94 8.47 14.62
N SER A 1073 -10.70 8.30 14.15
CA SER A 1073 -9.97 7.03 14.31
C SER A 1073 -9.74 6.68 15.78
N GLN A 1074 -9.44 7.67 16.63
CA GLN A 1074 -9.30 7.47 18.08
C GLN A 1074 -10.61 6.98 18.74
N ARG A 1075 -11.77 7.46 18.29
CA ARG A 1075 -13.08 7.05 18.82
C ARG A 1075 -13.51 5.68 18.34
N GLU A 1076 -13.19 5.35 17.09
CA GLU A 1076 -13.46 4.03 16.51
C GLU A 1076 -12.61 2.95 17.21
N GLU A 1077 -11.31 3.21 17.39
CA GLU A 1077 -10.41 2.35 18.17
C GLU A 1077 -10.92 2.15 19.59
N TYR A 1078 -11.28 3.24 20.29
CA TYR A 1078 -11.84 3.15 21.64
C TYR A 1078 -13.15 2.34 21.71
N ILE A 1079 -14.07 2.50 20.75
CA ILE A 1079 -15.34 1.73 20.74
C ILE A 1079 -15.06 0.24 20.49
N ASN A 1080 -14.08 -0.10 19.65
CA ASN A 1080 -13.66 -1.48 19.44
C ASN A 1080 -13.04 -2.09 20.70
N ASP A 1081 -12.15 -1.35 21.38
CA ASP A 1081 -11.57 -1.77 22.66
C ASP A 1081 -12.67 -1.97 23.71
N LEU A 1082 -13.66 -1.07 23.74
CA LEU A 1082 -14.81 -1.17 24.65
C LEU A 1082 -15.67 -2.41 24.37
N HIS A 1083 -15.86 -2.78 23.11
CA HIS A 1083 -16.58 -3.99 22.71
C HIS A 1083 -15.81 -5.24 23.17
N GLN A 1084 -14.50 -5.30 22.95
CA GLN A 1084 -13.66 -6.42 23.39
C GLN A 1084 -13.63 -6.56 24.92
N ALA A 1085 -13.53 -5.45 25.65
CA ALA A 1085 -13.61 -5.44 27.10
C ALA A 1085 -14.97 -5.94 27.61
N TYR A 1086 -16.06 -5.57 26.94
CA TYR A 1086 -17.39 -6.05 27.29
C TYR A 1086 -17.57 -7.55 26.99
N GLN A 1087 -17.06 -8.06 25.87
CA GLN A 1087 -17.06 -9.50 25.58
C GLN A 1087 -16.24 -10.28 26.61
N SER A 1088 -15.09 -9.75 27.02
CA SER A 1088 -14.25 -10.34 28.07
C SER A 1088 -14.99 -10.39 29.42
N TYR A 1089 -15.76 -9.34 29.75
CA TYR A 1089 -16.66 -9.32 30.91
C TYR A 1089 -17.82 -10.33 30.80
N GLN A 1090 -18.39 -10.53 29.61
CA GLN A 1090 -19.43 -11.53 29.40
C GLN A 1090 -18.93 -12.95 29.66
N SER A 1091 -17.69 -13.25 29.21
CA SER A 1091 -17.04 -14.54 29.44
C SER A 1091 -16.57 -14.73 30.88
N ASP A 1092 -16.07 -13.67 31.52
CA ASP A 1092 -15.59 -13.70 32.90
C ASP A 1092 -15.91 -12.41 33.66
N VAL A 1093 -16.67 -12.57 34.76
CA VAL A 1093 -17.15 -11.47 35.61
C VAL A 1093 -15.99 -10.71 36.27
N SER A 1094 -14.83 -11.35 36.44
CA SER A 1094 -13.63 -10.73 37.02
C SER A 1094 -13.13 -9.52 36.23
N ASN A 1095 -13.47 -9.42 34.93
CA ASN A 1095 -13.09 -8.30 34.06
C ASN A 1095 -13.96 -7.04 34.23
N TYR A 1096 -14.89 -7.03 35.19
CA TYR A 1096 -15.80 -5.90 35.42
C TYR A 1096 -15.07 -4.59 35.69
N ASP A 1097 -14.06 -4.60 36.57
CA ASP A 1097 -13.35 -3.37 36.94
C ASP A 1097 -12.60 -2.76 35.75
N GLY A 1098 -11.94 -3.60 34.94
CA GLY A 1098 -11.26 -3.16 33.72
C GLY A 1098 -12.23 -2.57 32.69
N LEU A 1099 -13.43 -3.14 32.55
CA LEU A 1099 -14.47 -2.58 31.70
C LEU A 1099 -14.97 -1.21 32.23
N ILE A 1100 -15.22 -1.08 33.54
CA ILE A 1100 -15.68 0.18 34.13
C ILE A 1100 -14.61 1.27 34.02
N GLU A 1101 -13.34 0.92 34.22
CA GLU A 1101 -12.21 1.83 34.03
C GLU A 1101 -12.15 2.34 32.59
N LEU A 1102 -12.27 1.45 31.61
CA LEU A 1102 -12.29 1.82 30.20
C LEU A 1102 -13.47 2.75 29.87
N ILE A 1103 -14.67 2.47 30.39
CA ILE A 1103 -15.84 3.34 30.22
C ILE A 1103 -15.61 4.73 30.83
N ASN A 1104 -15.03 4.80 32.04
CA ASN A 1104 -14.73 6.07 32.70
C ASN A 1104 -13.67 6.87 31.93
N LYS A 1105 -12.66 6.19 31.40
CA LYS A 1105 -11.64 6.80 30.54
C LYS A 1105 -12.29 7.47 29.34
N GLY A 1106 -13.16 6.78 28.61
CA GLY A 1106 -13.87 7.37 27.47
C GLY A 1106 -14.81 8.53 27.83
N ILE A 1107 -15.49 8.47 28.99
CA ILE A 1107 -16.29 9.60 29.49
C ILE A 1107 -15.41 10.83 29.76
N SER A 1108 -14.19 10.62 30.28
CA SER A 1108 -13.25 11.70 30.58
C SER A 1108 -12.55 12.29 29.35
N GLU A 1109 -12.18 11.44 28.39
CA GLU A 1109 -11.43 11.79 27.18
C GLU A 1109 -12.34 12.44 26.12
N PHE A 1110 -13.57 11.94 25.96
CA PHE A 1110 -14.49 12.41 24.92
C PHE A 1110 -15.57 13.33 25.46
N LYS A 1111 -15.17 14.47 26.04
CA LYS A 1111 -16.09 15.49 26.55
C LYS A 1111 -17.07 15.96 25.48
N SER A 1112 -18.36 15.92 25.82
CA SER A 1112 -19.41 16.52 24.99
C SER A 1112 -19.22 18.03 24.88
N ARG A 1113 -19.51 18.58 23.70
CA ARG A 1113 -19.63 20.04 23.50
C ARG A 1113 -20.99 20.59 23.92
N VAL A 1114 -21.98 19.72 24.00
CA VAL A 1114 -23.35 20.00 24.43
C VAL A 1114 -23.40 19.73 25.93
N GLN A 1115 -23.90 20.68 26.72
CA GLN A 1115 -23.97 20.52 28.18
C GLN A 1115 -25.07 19.52 28.56
N HIS A 1116 -24.95 18.92 29.75
CA HIS A 1116 -25.97 18.01 30.24
C HIS A 1116 -27.30 18.75 30.43
N GLY A 1117 -28.35 18.30 29.74
CA GLY A 1117 -29.68 18.93 29.75
C GLY A 1117 -30.01 19.79 28.52
N GLU A 1118 -29.05 20.01 27.61
CA GLU A 1118 -29.30 20.67 26.33
C GLU A 1118 -29.77 19.69 25.23
N ASP A 1119 -30.52 20.22 24.26
CA ASP A 1119 -31.01 19.44 23.11
C ASP A 1119 -29.86 18.77 22.35
N ASN A 1120 -29.99 17.46 22.11
CA ASN A 1120 -29.00 16.57 21.49
C ASN A 1120 -27.87 16.06 22.40
N TYR A 1121 -27.82 16.39 23.70
CA TYR A 1121 -26.89 15.72 24.63
C TYR A 1121 -27.03 14.19 24.55
N ASP A 1122 -28.27 13.72 24.36
CA ASP A 1122 -28.62 12.30 24.26
C ASP A 1122 -27.90 11.54 23.14
N LYS A 1123 -27.47 12.24 22.09
CA LYS A 1123 -26.80 11.69 20.90
C LYS A 1123 -25.28 11.71 21.00
N THR A 1124 -24.73 12.19 22.11
CA THR A 1124 -23.28 12.29 22.33
C THR A 1124 -22.71 10.93 22.77
N LEU A 1125 -21.43 10.70 22.49
CA LEU A 1125 -20.74 9.48 22.96
C LEU A 1125 -20.78 9.37 24.48
N GLN A 1126 -20.61 10.49 25.17
CA GLN A 1126 -20.66 10.57 26.63
C GLN A 1126 -22.01 10.08 27.19
N SER A 1127 -23.14 10.56 26.66
CA SER A 1127 -24.48 10.07 27.03
C SER A 1127 -24.64 8.57 26.79
N TYR A 1128 -24.14 8.06 25.67
CA TYR A 1128 -24.20 6.62 25.38
C TYR A 1128 -23.33 5.80 26.34
N LEU A 1129 -22.13 6.28 26.69
CA LEU A 1129 -21.24 5.64 27.66
C LEU A 1129 -21.83 5.65 29.08
N GLU A 1130 -22.44 6.74 29.52
CA GLU A 1130 -23.10 6.84 30.83
C GLU A 1130 -24.28 5.85 30.94
N LYS A 1131 -25.12 5.80 29.90
CA LYS A 1131 -26.25 4.85 29.82
C LYS A 1131 -25.77 3.39 29.72
N PHE A 1132 -24.64 3.14 29.05
CA PHE A 1132 -24.02 1.82 28.98
C PHE A 1132 -23.45 1.41 30.35
N LYS A 1133 -22.68 2.30 30.99
CA LYS A 1133 -22.14 2.12 32.35
C LYS A 1133 -23.22 1.73 33.34
N SER A 1134 -24.29 2.53 33.44
CA SER A 1134 -25.41 2.25 34.34
C SER A 1134 -26.01 0.87 34.07
N LYS A 1135 -26.15 0.48 32.80
CA LYS A 1135 -26.72 -0.82 32.44
C LYS A 1135 -25.79 -1.98 32.82
N VAL A 1136 -24.49 -1.86 32.58
CA VAL A 1136 -23.47 -2.85 32.98
C VAL A 1136 -23.41 -2.97 34.50
N GLN A 1137 -23.44 -1.85 35.23
CA GLN A 1137 -23.46 -1.82 36.69
C GLN A 1137 -24.72 -2.48 37.26
N THR A 1138 -25.89 -2.25 36.67
CA THR A 1138 -27.13 -2.94 37.08
C THR A 1138 -27.02 -4.44 36.83
N ILE A 1139 -26.52 -4.87 35.67
CA ILE A 1139 -26.34 -6.30 35.37
C ILE A 1139 -25.33 -6.92 36.34
N HIS A 1140 -24.22 -6.24 36.61
CA HIS A 1140 -23.20 -6.70 37.53
C HIS A 1140 -23.76 -6.81 38.95
N ALA A 1141 -24.35 -5.74 39.51
CA ALA A 1141 -24.94 -5.76 40.85
C ALA A 1141 -26.02 -6.84 41.03
N GLN A 1142 -26.83 -7.10 40.00
CA GLN A 1142 -27.79 -8.21 40.00
C GLN A 1142 -27.13 -9.59 40.05
N ASN A 1143 -25.89 -9.72 39.57
CA ASN A 1143 -25.13 -10.96 39.53
C ASN A 1143 -24.18 -11.12 40.74
N THR A 1144 -23.60 -10.04 41.28
CA THR A 1144 -22.67 -10.11 42.42
C THR A 1144 -23.39 -10.15 43.76
N LEU A 1145 -24.55 -9.51 43.93
CA LEU A 1145 -25.36 -9.69 45.14
C LEU A 1145 -25.80 -11.15 45.33
N ALA A 1146 -25.97 -11.91 44.24
CA ALA A 1146 -26.25 -13.34 44.29
C ALA A 1146 -25.02 -14.22 44.66
N VAL A 1147 -23.80 -13.69 44.54
CA VAL A 1147 -22.54 -14.42 44.75
C VAL A 1147 -21.83 -14.00 46.05
N GLU A 1148 -22.00 -12.75 46.49
CA GLU A 1148 -21.51 -12.28 47.80
C GLU A 1148 -22.34 -12.89 48.94
N GLU A 1149 -23.64 -13.12 48.76
CA GLU A 1149 -24.46 -13.93 49.69
C GLU A 1149 -24.04 -15.42 49.70
N GLU A 1150 -23.56 -15.98 48.58
CA GLU A 1150 -22.96 -17.33 48.55
C GLU A 1150 -21.60 -17.39 49.27
N ARG A 1151 -20.81 -16.30 49.25
CA ARG A 1151 -19.49 -16.23 49.90
C ARG A 1151 -19.59 -15.99 51.40
N GLU A 1152 -20.50 -15.13 51.87
CA GLU A 1152 -20.72 -14.93 53.31
C GLU A 1152 -21.26 -16.21 53.97
N GLU A 1153 -22.04 -17.04 53.26
CA GLU A 1153 -22.49 -18.36 53.76
C GLU A 1153 -21.37 -19.42 53.85
N ILE A 1154 -20.40 -19.42 52.94
CA ILE A 1154 -19.24 -20.33 53.03
C ILE A 1154 -18.30 -19.92 54.17
N GLN A 1155 -18.22 -18.62 54.47
CA GLN A 1155 -17.36 -18.09 55.53
C GLN A 1155 -17.97 -18.14 56.94
N VAL A 1156 -19.30 -18.25 57.05
CA VAL A 1156 -20.01 -18.45 58.33
C VAL A 1156 -20.38 -19.92 58.57
N GLY A 1157 -20.30 -20.78 57.53
CA GLY A 1157 -20.57 -22.23 57.58
C GLY A 1157 -19.35 -23.16 57.68
N MET A 1158 -18.13 -22.63 57.63
CA MET A 1158 -16.89 -23.26 58.16
C MET A 1158 -16.65 -22.76 59.58
#